data_AF-A8WM50-F1
#
_entry.id   AF-A8WM50-F1
#
_cell.length_a   1.000
_cell.length_b   1.000
_cell.length_c   1.000
_cell.angle_alpha   90.00
_cell.angle_beta   90.00
_cell.angle_gamma   90.00
#
_symmetry.space_group_name_H-M   'P 1'
#
loop_
_entity.id
_entity.type
_entity.pdbx_description
1 polymer ?
#
loop_
_entity_poly.entity_id
_entity_poly.type
_entity_poly.pdbx_seq_one_letter_code
_entity_poly.pdbx_strand_id
1 'polypeptide(L)'
;MWTHNIFLLFAFCFGVVLTGSGDGTDGKASDLQIVYDELATLTRITNAITLQSAALKKSVKVRDVITELLKVDPQNFTNLINYIPEALSASIQRLKDKTVDLANLVPNDWKILESGREWLSTVKEGYDSASRIRDFEFQDFFDLLYKNEELFPCPDVIQNVPKSDDLDSQKSQNWLVQNTQPILNCFKNLKKDSTNFRKIESNIDHFLALNTLLDTFQTLEKLQIQSSNFSKILEKMFKITKPLWSIDKKNGIFFQQAVESLNSMFPIASHSEIVLTLGFPEKGDMAKVVDDLKIWRLDENNELSWKEFEDGFIERKNLAVRKSVELGRLYKLGGDNPQGKMDTISKFAKNYKDHCSNMKNLNPTETKEFQDSGLNSMVDLGKKFVEVGNLLTKISKEIQENELNSDLEKLKSSKNEQYPTLTSFVSNFGELSKLRKDISKHIQNMAKNYNKDVMATNTTNTLNSIKSVRECFKKLEKSDPGTLLDITSYLKTVHAVSNGAEILEIQDVLKLFTVMRDHVSEAEQFVKNIGPNYYKEKHQPNNPILKLENPQEMILSLGRGMMVLRDMTRAWNLRDTILEATKFSGNFNTRTMQYVKAPSVQTIWPERQKKFQKLVSELKELNNFAGPIKDKGLLTMRKILDDATKVHGFPEVFKYLAAYFSDKDKEFEVIQKLAQIDMDFASQKGYLHAASLSFDELRLYFDDIFGISENPHHEVEHNYLTAALICLAVFLAILITVVLIFALTKSGRKRIRKLYFYYFAKPEDFEKRWRYSLFMDRVEGKNALHDAVREINPTNTLKRLKKGAYINVFNRMFHGNTPLHVATKRGYPDIVEILIKNGADRTYLNAQNKTPEQMIPQNWRISQTTQTEATEKFEDVERVYKKYRNKKFRPRVPEEFPSSSFHIYIEDTVDDALTNEFMKKHPSKLFQPTTTHCIVKTDSDGILESDAIEMVFWILSGVIIVRDTWLSDCLKNEKLIEKDSAYLVERVRYKGTIYDTVIQWSNAMAKGAMPYLYGVYVAVLIPEYPSQYCEHFKTRIKPKRFSETSPFLLLPSPSDDHKLNPKDYVKTEDSAPPSWQQQFIAKFGKVVELALRAIHVFQQQDEQTQEKAPTTLPDWQGVWIDGKRETPGINIYTWSDGYTKGYKAFEKKWARISGVDHEGLIQDCLVVSTVPSQEILHDVDCEYGAGIQHGVVCGYKLE
;
A
#
# COMPACT_ATOMS: atom_id res chain seq x y z
N MET A 1 -48.88 11.57 -1.14
CA MET A 1 -48.08 10.35 -0.82
C MET A 1 -47.97 9.37 -2.00
N TRP A 2 -48.93 9.32 -2.93
CA TRP A 2 -48.73 8.70 -4.27
C TRP A 2 -48.11 9.65 -5.31
N THR A 3 -47.66 10.84 -4.88
CA THR A 3 -47.28 11.98 -5.71
C THR A 3 -45.78 12.31 -5.73
N HIS A 4 -44.94 11.57 -4.99
CA HIS A 4 -43.49 11.78 -4.96
C HIS A 4 -42.68 10.73 -5.75
N ASN A 5 -43.26 9.56 -6.05
CA ASN A 5 -42.58 8.50 -6.80
C ASN A 5 -43.03 8.42 -8.28
N ILE A 6 -43.81 9.39 -8.75
CA ILE A 6 -44.34 9.44 -10.14
C ILE A 6 -43.72 10.59 -10.95
N PHE A 7 -43.09 11.58 -10.31
CA PHE A 7 -42.40 12.69 -10.99
C PHE A 7 -41.16 12.25 -11.78
N LEU A 8 -40.64 11.04 -11.53
CA LEU A 8 -39.48 10.44 -12.21
C LEU A 8 -39.81 9.77 -13.57
N LEU A 9 -41.02 9.97 -14.11
CA LEU A 9 -41.52 9.21 -15.27
C LEU A 9 -42.39 10.02 -16.27
N PHE A 10 -42.41 11.35 -16.16
CA PHE A 10 -43.09 12.26 -17.10
C PHE A 10 -42.14 13.43 -17.45
N ALA A 11 -42.10 13.97 -18.67
CA ALA A 11 -43.17 13.97 -19.67
C ALA A 11 -42.70 13.75 -21.12
N PHE A 12 -43.58 13.09 -21.89
CA PHE A 12 -43.59 13.01 -23.35
C PHE A 12 -43.81 14.39 -24.00
N CYS A 13 -43.28 14.59 -25.22
CA CYS A 13 -43.56 15.63 -26.24
C CYS A 13 -42.45 16.66 -26.57
N PHE A 14 -42.30 16.91 -27.88
CA PHE A 14 -41.28 17.76 -28.56
C PHE A 14 -41.39 19.27 -28.28
N GLY A 15 -40.26 20.01 -28.41
CA GLY A 15 -40.31 21.43 -28.84
C GLY A 15 -39.17 22.40 -28.42
N VAL A 16 -38.05 22.38 -29.14
CA VAL A 16 -37.08 23.47 -29.49
C VAL A 16 -36.87 24.71 -28.57
N VAL A 17 -35.58 25.08 -28.40
CA VAL A 17 -34.95 26.44 -28.26
C VAL A 17 -34.10 26.67 -27.00
N LEU A 18 -32.89 27.17 -27.27
CA LEU A 18 -31.76 27.58 -26.41
C LEU A 18 -32.08 28.66 -25.35
N THR A 19 -31.36 28.62 -24.22
CA THR A 19 -30.40 29.63 -23.66
C THR A 19 -30.21 29.34 -22.17
N GLY A 20 -29.03 29.41 -21.52
CA GLY A 20 -27.71 29.84 -21.99
C GLY A 20 -27.11 30.91 -21.06
N SER A 21 -26.30 30.50 -20.08
CA SER A 21 -25.55 31.43 -19.20
C SER A 21 -24.24 30.80 -18.68
N GLY A 22 -23.17 30.95 -19.46
CA GLY A 22 -21.79 30.68 -19.01
C GLY A 22 -21.09 31.97 -18.60
N ASP A 23 -20.26 31.91 -17.55
CA ASP A 23 -19.54 33.06 -17.00
C ASP A 23 -18.43 33.55 -17.97
N GLY A 24 -18.11 34.84 -17.91
CA GLY A 24 -17.64 35.61 -19.07
C GLY A 24 -16.23 35.30 -19.63
N THR A 25 -16.14 35.20 -20.96
CA THR A 25 -15.12 35.89 -21.78
C THR A 25 -15.73 36.31 -23.12
N ASP A 26 -15.43 37.53 -23.61
CA ASP A 26 -16.02 38.13 -24.83
C ASP A 26 -15.47 37.54 -26.16
N GLY A 27 -15.50 36.22 -26.28
CA GLY A 27 -15.20 35.50 -27.52
C GLY A 27 -16.35 34.56 -27.87
N LYS A 28 -16.87 34.63 -29.11
CA LYS A 28 -17.83 33.63 -29.59
C LYS A 28 -17.24 32.24 -29.45
N ALA A 29 -17.97 31.33 -28.79
CA ALA A 29 -17.56 29.94 -28.63
C ALA A 29 -17.20 29.32 -29.99
N SER A 30 -16.13 28.54 -30.01
CA SER A 30 -15.68 27.85 -31.23
C SER A 30 -16.67 26.75 -31.62
N ASP A 31 -16.73 26.39 -32.91
CA ASP A 31 -17.65 25.33 -33.37
C ASP A 31 -17.35 24.00 -32.66
N LEU A 32 -16.07 23.74 -32.34
CA LEU A 32 -15.63 22.60 -31.54
C LEU A 32 -16.13 22.67 -30.09
N GLN A 33 -16.11 23.85 -29.46
CA GLN A 33 -16.63 24.06 -28.11
C GLN A 33 -18.13 23.77 -28.03
N ILE A 34 -18.91 24.27 -28.99
CA ILE A 34 -20.38 24.04 -29.05
C ILE A 34 -20.68 22.54 -29.14
N VAL A 35 -19.96 21.80 -30.00
CA VAL A 35 -20.11 20.34 -30.11
C VAL A 35 -19.67 19.62 -28.83
N TYR A 36 -18.58 20.07 -28.19
CA TYR A 36 -18.12 19.48 -26.93
C TYR A 36 -19.14 19.68 -25.80
N ASP A 37 -19.67 20.89 -25.63
CA ASP A 37 -20.56 21.22 -24.51
C ASP A 37 -21.86 20.38 -24.55
N GLU A 38 -22.44 20.19 -25.74
CA GLU A 38 -23.62 19.34 -25.98
C GLU A 38 -23.36 17.85 -25.69
N LEU A 39 -22.19 17.32 -26.08
CA LEU A 39 -21.81 15.94 -25.79
C LEU A 39 -21.42 15.74 -24.30
N ALA A 40 -20.89 16.79 -23.67
CA ALA A 40 -20.56 16.79 -22.25
C ALA A 40 -21.82 16.76 -21.36
N THR A 41 -22.93 17.37 -21.79
CA THR A 41 -24.25 17.26 -21.14
C THR A 41 -24.69 15.81 -20.92
N LEU A 42 -24.64 14.98 -21.98
CA LEU A 42 -24.98 13.56 -21.87
C LEU A 42 -24.04 12.81 -20.92
N THR A 43 -22.78 13.23 -20.86
CA THR A 43 -21.74 12.63 -20.02
C THR A 43 -21.93 12.99 -18.54
N ARG A 44 -22.29 14.25 -18.24
CA ARG A 44 -22.67 14.73 -16.91
C ARG A 44 -23.87 13.95 -16.35
N ILE A 45 -24.93 13.83 -17.15
CA ILE A 45 -26.14 13.05 -16.81
C ILE A 45 -25.80 11.56 -16.58
N THR A 46 -25.01 10.95 -17.47
CA THR A 46 -24.61 9.53 -17.35
C THR A 46 -23.79 9.28 -16.08
N ASN A 47 -22.89 10.20 -15.70
CA ASN A 47 -22.13 10.06 -14.46
C ASN A 47 -23.01 10.22 -13.21
N ALA A 48 -23.98 11.13 -13.23
CA ALA A 48 -24.96 11.28 -12.16
C ALA A 48 -25.79 10.00 -11.95
N ILE A 49 -26.30 9.39 -13.03
CA ILE A 49 -26.98 8.08 -12.99
C ILE A 49 -26.05 7.00 -12.42
N THR A 50 -24.78 6.99 -12.81
CA THR A 50 -23.79 6.01 -12.33
C THR A 50 -23.53 6.15 -10.83
N LEU A 51 -23.32 7.37 -10.33
CA LEU A 51 -23.15 7.64 -8.90
C LEU A 51 -24.41 7.28 -8.09
N GLN A 52 -25.59 7.60 -8.59
CA GLN A 52 -26.86 7.26 -7.93
C GLN A 52 -27.08 5.73 -7.89
N SER A 53 -26.78 5.03 -8.99
CA SER A 53 -26.80 3.57 -9.07
C SER A 53 -25.81 2.93 -8.10
N ALA A 54 -24.60 3.50 -7.97
CA ALA A 54 -23.58 3.04 -7.03
C ALA A 54 -23.96 3.32 -5.56
N ALA A 55 -24.61 4.46 -5.26
CA ALA A 55 -25.13 4.78 -3.94
C ALA A 55 -26.24 3.81 -3.51
N LEU A 56 -27.20 3.52 -4.40
CA LEU A 56 -28.24 2.49 -4.20
C LEU A 56 -27.61 1.11 -3.94
N LYS A 57 -26.56 0.75 -4.67
CA LYS A 57 -25.80 -0.51 -4.51
C LYS A 57 -24.84 -0.51 -3.32
N LYS A 58 -24.66 0.61 -2.62
CA LYS A 58 -23.67 0.83 -1.54
C LYS A 58 -22.23 0.53 -1.95
N SER A 59 -21.89 0.80 -3.21
CA SER A 59 -20.58 0.50 -3.82
C SER A 59 -19.69 1.74 -4.01
N VAL A 60 -20.08 2.91 -3.50
CA VAL A 60 -19.33 4.17 -3.56
C VAL A 60 -19.28 4.81 -2.17
N LYS A 61 -18.17 5.49 -1.84
CA LYS A 61 -18.06 6.33 -0.64
C LYS A 61 -18.10 7.80 -1.02
N VAL A 62 -18.74 8.62 -0.20
CA VAL A 62 -18.83 10.08 -0.42
C VAL A 62 -17.45 10.73 -0.40
N ARG A 63 -16.56 10.34 0.53
CA ARG A 63 -15.19 10.87 0.61
C ARG A 63 -14.43 10.65 -0.69
N ASP A 64 -14.47 9.44 -1.24
CA ASP A 64 -13.78 9.06 -2.48
C ASP A 64 -14.24 9.98 -3.65
N VAL A 65 -15.54 10.27 -3.78
CA VAL A 65 -16.09 11.21 -4.79
C VAL A 65 -15.60 12.64 -4.54
N ILE A 66 -15.66 13.14 -3.30
CA ILE A 66 -15.21 14.49 -2.95
C ILE A 66 -13.70 14.66 -3.23
N THR A 67 -12.89 13.63 -2.96
CA THR A 67 -11.44 13.68 -3.18
C THR A 67 -11.07 13.74 -4.65
N GLU A 68 -11.82 13.04 -5.53
CA GLU A 68 -11.64 13.21 -6.97
C GLU A 68 -12.09 14.59 -7.47
N LEU A 69 -13.24 15.10 -7.02
CA LEU A 69 -13.75 16.44 -7.41
C LEU A 69 -12.77 17.55 -7.04
N LEU A 70 -12.28 17.52 -5.80
CA LEU A 70 -11.31 18.50 -5.29
C LEU A 70 -9.90 18.27 -5.84
N LYS A 71 -9.64 17.11 -6.48
CA LYS A 71 -8.33 16.69 -7.01
C LYS A 71 -7.25 16.65 -5.93
N VAL A 72 -7.57 15.98 -4.83
CA VAL A 72 -6.76 15.95 -3.60
C VAL A 72 -6.42 14.55 -3.13
N ASP A 73 -5.35 14.42 -2.34
CA ASP A 73 -4.97 13.16 -1.71
C ASP A 73 -6.07 12.62 -0.75
N PRO A 74 -6.61 11.40 -0.96
CA PRO A 74 -7.70 10.87 -0.16
C PRO A 74 -7.35 10.59 1.31
N GLN A 75 -6.08 10.28 1.62
CA GLN A 75 -5.65 9.98 2.98
C GLN A 75 -5.56 11.26 3.82
N ASN A 76 -4.97 12.32 3.26
CA ASN A 76 -4.87 13.63 3.89
C ASN A 76 -6.25 14.27 4.07
N PHE A 77 -7.15 14.16 3.08
CA PHE A 77 -8.54 14.57 3.23
C PHE A 77 -9.26 13.80 4.35
N THR A 78 -9.08 12.48 4.41
CA THR A 78 -9.66 11.64 5.47
C THR A 78 -9.12 12.01 6.85
N ASN A 79 -7.82 12.27 6.98
CA ASN A 79 -7.19 12.73 8.22
C ASN A 79 -7.79 14.08 8.68
N LEU A 80 -7.99 15.00 7.73
CA LEU A 80 -8.57 16.32 7.99
C LEU A 80 -10.04 16.24 8.44
N ILE A 81 -10.87 15.44 7.77
CA ILE A 81 -12.29 15.25 8.14
C ILE A 81 -12.46 14.55 9.49
N ASN A 82 -11.51 13.70 9.88
CA ASN A 82 -11.53 13.02 11.19
C ASN A 82 -11.03 13.91 12.34
N TYR A 83 -10.61 15.15 12.09
CA TYR A 83 -10.20 16.11 13.11
C TYR A 83 -11.40 16.66 13.89
N ILE A 84 -11.22 16.90 15.20
CA ILE A 84 -12.25 17.40 16.11
C ILE A 84 -11.87 18.82 16.58
N PRO A 85 -12.24 19.88 15.83
CA PRO A 85 -11.85 21.26 16.13
C PRO A 85 -12.39 21.81 17.45
N GLU A 86 -13.49 21.26 17.97
CA GLU A 86 -14.17 21.75 19.18
C GLU A 86 -13.28 21.64 20.44
N ALA A 87 -12.51 20.55 20.56
CA ALA A 87 -11.62 20.30 21.69
C ALA A 87 -10.45 21.30 21.74
N LEU A 88 -9.93 21.69 20.56
CA LEU A 88 -8.92 22.75 20.49
C LEU A 88 -9.55 24.13 20.72
N SER A 89 -10.71 24.41 20.12
CA SER A 89 -11.41 25.70 20.30
C SER A 89 -11.64 26.02 21.78
N ALA A 90 -12.13 25.05 22.56
CA ALA A 90 -12.26 25.17 24.01
C ALA A 90 -10.92 25.33 24.74
N SER A 91 -9.83 24.73 24.23
CA SER A 91 -8.49 24.86 24.81
C SER A 91 -7.85 26.23 24.51
N ILE A 92 -8.07 26.77 23.32
CA ILE A 92 -7.65 28.12 22.93
C ILE A 92 -8.45 29.18 23.68
N GLN A 93 -9.75 28.98 23.89
CA GLN A 93 -10.54 29.90 24.71
C GLN A 93 -10.02 29.93 26.16
N ARG A 94 -9.74 28.76 26.77
CA ARG A 94 -9.09 28.69 28.09
C ARG A 94 -7.70 29.33 28.13
N LEU A 95 -6.93 29.29 27.03
CA LEU A 95 -5.66 30.00 26.90
C LEU A 95 -5.90 31.52 26.86
N LYS A 96 -6.81 32.00 26.02
CA LYS A 96 -7.24 33.41 25.93
C LYS A 96 -7.59 33.96 27.31
N ASP A 97 -8.53 33.31 28.00
CA ASP A 97 -9.05 33.72 29.30
C ASP A 97 -7.94 33.82 30.36
N LYS A 98 -7.00 32.86 30.37
CA LYS A 98 -5.83 32.86 31.26
C LYS A 98 -4.71 33.81 30.85
N THR A 99 -4.68 34.28 29.59
CA THR A 99 -3.67 35.24 29.10
C THR A 99 -4.03 36.70 29.31
N VAL A 100 -5.28 37.01 29.67
CA VAL A 100 -5.72 38.39 29.99
C VAL A 100 -4.85 39.01 31.09
N ASP A 101 -4.48 38.24 32.11
CA ASP A 101 -3.62 38.70 33.21
C ASP A 101 -2.17 39.01 32.77
N LEU A 102 -1.70 38.43 31.66
CA LEU A 102 -0.33 38.62 31.13
C LEU A 102 -0.20 39.90 30.30
N ALA A 103 -1.29 40.40 29.70
CA ALA A 103 -1.32 41.68 29.01
C ALA A 103 -0.99 42.87 29.94
N ASN A 104 -1.12 42.67 31.26
CA ASN A 104 -0.80 43.67 32.29
C ASN A 104 0.69 43.68 32.72
N LEU A 105 1.56 42.88 32.11
CA LEU A 105 3.00 42.93 32.37
C LEU A 105 3.69 44.14 31.71
N VAL A 106 4.62 44.75 32.43
CA VAL A 106 5.29 46.00 32.03
C VAL A 106 6.13 45.80 30.75
N PRO A 107 6.02 46.66 29.72
CA PRO A 107 6.76 46.54 28.45
C PRO A 107 8.29 46.39 28.58
N ASN A 108 8.88 46.93 29.64
CA ASN A 108 10.32 46.83 29.90
C ASN A 108 10.79 45.41 30.24
N ASP A 109 9.94 44.58 30.89
CA ASP A 109 10.32 43.21 31.24
C ASP A 109 10.48 42.35 29.97
N TRP A 110 9.64 42.58 28.95
CA TRP A 110 9.72 41.91 27.65
C TRP A 110 10.99 42.27 26.88
N LYS A 111 11.43 43.54 26.93
CA LYS A 111 12.69 43.98 26.32
C LYS A 111 13.90 43.26 26.94
N ILE A 112 13.90 43.08 28.26
CA ILE A 112 14.97 42.37 28.97
C ILE A 112 14.93 40.86 28.67
N LEU A 113 13.74 40.28 28.45
CA LEU A 113 13.62 38.88 28.03
C LEU A 113 14.20 38.62 26.62
N GLU A 114 13.98 39.51 25.65
CA GLU A 114 14.56 39.33 24.30
C GLU A 114 16.10 39.48 24.32
N SER A 115 16.63 40.51 24.98
CA SER A 115 18.09 40.67 25.13
C SER A 115 18.73 39.50 25.90
N GLY A 116 18.05 38.98 26.93
CA GLY A 116 18.52 37.80 27.66
C GLY A 116 18.43 36.50 26.86
N ARG A 117 17.53 36.41 25.88
CA ARG A 117 17.44 35.28 24.93
C ARG A 117 18.61 35.28 23.94
N GLU A 118 18.97 36.44 23.38
CA GLU A 118 20.16 36.62 22.56
C GLU A 118 21.42 36.17 23.34
N TRP A 119 21.56 36.68 24.57
CA TRP A 119 22.63 36.31 25.48
C TRP A 119 22.68 34.80 25.83
N LEU A 120 21.53 34.14 26.03
CA LEU A 120 21.49 32.69 26.21
C LEU A 120 21.96 31.91 24.96
N SER A 121 21.65 32.40 23.75
CA SER A 121 22.16 31.79 22.50
C SER A 121 23.67 31.88 22.44
N THR A 122 24.21 33.07 22.69
CA THR A 122 25.66 33.31 22.78
C THR A 122 26.31 32.43 23.87
N VAL A 123 25.69 32.28 25.05
CA VAL A 123 26.20 31.38 26.11
C VAL A 123 26.22 29.92 25.65
N LYS A 124 25.21 29.46 24.89
CA LYS A 124 25.16 28.11 24.32
C LYS A 124 26.27 27.90 23.28
N GLU A 125 26.45 28.83 22.34
CA GLU A 125 27.50 28.79 21.32
C GLU A 125 28.90 28.75 21.92
N GLY A 126 29.13 29.50 23.01
CA GLY A 126 30.37 29.44 23.79
C GLY A 126 30.63 28.09 24.43
N TYR A 127 29.59 27.45 24.98
CA TYR A 127 29.69 26.08 25.49
C TYR A 127 29.97 25.05 24.37
N ASP A 128 29.20 25.08 23.28
CA ASP A 128 29.33 24.15 22.16
C ASP A 128 30.71 24.25 21.49
N SER A 129 31.37 25.41 21.62
CA SER A 129 32.75 25.65 21.21
C SER A 129 33.77 25.19 22.27
N ALA A 130 33.57 25.54 23.54
CA ALA A 130 34.46 25.21 24.65
C ALA A 130 34.61 23.70 24.92
N SER A 131 33.60 22.90 24.55
CA SER A 131 33.62 21.43 24.62
C SER A 131 34.50 20.78 23.54
N ARG A 132 34.57 21.37 22.34
CA ARG A 132 35.37 20.88 21.21
C ARG A 132 36.87 21.14 21.36
N ILE A 133 37.25 22.12 22.17
CA ILE A 133 38.64 22.42 22.50
C ILE A 133 39.20 21.32 23.43
N ARG A 134 40.21 20.58 22.95
CA ARG A 134 41.02 19.62 23.72
C ARG A 134 42.35 20.23 24.14
N ASP A 135 43.03 19.58 25.07
CA ASP A 135 44.39 19.95 25.48
C ASP A 135 45.35 19.14 24.59
N PHE A 136 46.16 19.82 23.76
CA PHE A 136 46.96 19.21 22.69
C PHE A 136 48.28 19.97 22.46
N GLU A 137 49.33 19.29 22.02
CA GLU A 137 50.63 19.89 21.69
C GLU A 137 50.65 20.35 20.22
N PHE A 138 50.42 21.65 20.00
CA PHE A 138 50.25 22.21 18.65
C PHE A 138 51.48 22.12 17.73
N GLN A 139 52.67 21.85 18.26
CA GLN A 139 53.91 21.80 17.48
C GLN A 139 53.88 20.71 16.40
N ASP A 140 53.54 19.47 16.74
CA ASP A 140 53.44 18.37 15.79
C ASP A 140 52.46 18.67 14.63
N PHE A 141 51.38 19.40 14.93
CA PHE A 141 50.40 19.80 13.94
C PHE A 141 50.92 20.89 12.99
N PHE A 142 51.58 21.94 13.51
CA PHE A 142 52.18 22.95 12.65
C PHE A 142 53.34 22.39 11.81
N ASP A 143 54.12 21.45 12.35
CA ASP A 143 55.16 20.72 11.60
C ASP A 143 54.59 19.88 10.46
N LEU A 144 53.50 19.15 10.70
CA LEU A 144 52.78 18.41 9.65
C LEU A 144 52.23 19.36 8.58
N LEU A 145 51.60 20.47 9.00
CA LEU A 145 50.96 21.42 8.11
C LEU A 145 51.99 22.12 7.20
N TYR A 146 53.13 22.54 7.74
CA TYR A 146 54.16 23.27 7.01
C TYR A 146 54.99 22.37 6.09
N LYS A 147 55.03 21.04 6.33
CA LYS A 147 55.61 20.06 5.39
C LYS A 147 54.82 19.98 4.07
N ASN A 148 53.50 20.19 4.09
CA ASN A 148 52.58 20.30 2.93
C ASN A 148 52.47 19.09 1.97
N GLU A 149 53.52 18.29 1.76
CA GLU A 149 53.56 17.22 0.74
C GLU A 149 52.70 15.99 1.10
N GLU A 150 52.48 15.72 2.39
CA GLU A 150 51.75 14.56 2.91
C GLU A 150 50.26 14.83 3.20
N LEU A 151 49.74 16.03 2.92
CA LEU A 151 48.39 16.46 3.33
C LEU A 151 47.25 15.88 2.46
N PHE A 152 47.55 15.38 1.26
CA PHE A 152 46.56 14.90 0.30
C PHE A 152 46.88 13.47 -0.19
N PRO A 153 45.86 12.59 -0.32
CA PRO A 153 46.05 11.24 -0.86
C PRO A 153 46.46 11.28 -2.34
N CYS A 154 47.31 10.34 -2.76
CA CYS A 154 47.75 10.15 -4.15
C CYS A 154 48.14 11.46 -4.90
N PRO A 155 49.15 12.21 -4.43
CA PRO A 155 49.51 13.50 -5.00
C PRO A 155 49.79 13.47 -6.51
N ASP A 156 50.38 12.38 -7.03
CA ASP A 156 50.74 12.23 -8.45
C ASP A 156 49.53 12.15 -9.38
N VAL A 157 48.45 11.50 -8.94
CA VAL A 157 47.21 11.36 -9.70
C VAL A 157 46.48 12.71 -9.69
N ILE A 158 46.26 13.29 -8.50
CA ILE A 158 45.53 14.55 -8.32
C ILE A 158 46.23 15.73 -9.02
N GLN A 159 47.56 15.74 -9.10
CA GLN A 159 48.30 16.84 -9.72
C GLN A 159 48.04 16.98 -11.22
N ASN A 160 47.80 15.86 -11.90
CA ASN A 160 47.84 15.73 -13.37
C ASN A 160 46.49 15.35 -14.00
N VAL A 161 45.39 15.33 -13.23
CA VAL A 161 44.04 15.05 -13.73
C VAL A 161 43.68 15.99 -14.90
N PRO A 162 43.12 15.48 -16.01
CA PRO A 162 42.57 16.31 -17.09
C PRO A 162 41.51 17.29 -16.59
N LYS A 163 41.25 18.34 -17.37
CA LYS A 163 40.09 19.22 -17.13
C LYS A 163 38.81 18.51 -17.58
N SER A 164 37.69 18.79 -16.91
CA SER A 164 36.35 18.30 -17.29
C SER A 164 36.03 18.54 -18.77
N ASP A 165 36.39 19.72 -19.26
CA ASP A 165 36.02 20.21 -20.59
C ASP A 165 36.96 19.69 -21.70
N ASP A 166 37.96 18.88 -21.34
CA ASP A 166 39.04 18.38 -22.21
C ASP A 166 39.00 16.83 -22.33
N LEU A 167 37.92 16.20 -21.85
CA LEU A 167 37.72 14.73 -21.82
C LEU A 167 37.73 14.07 -23.20
N ASP A 168 37.29 14.80 -24.23
CA ASP A 168 37.25 14.33 -25.62
C ASP A 168 38.60 14.45 -26.35
N SER A 169 39.61 15.09 -25.76
CA SER A 169 40.91 15.20 -26.42
C SER A 169 41.74 13.93 -26.28
N GLN A 170 42.40 13.54 -27.38
CA GLN A 170 43.29 12.38 -27.42
C GLN A 170 44.36 12.41 -26.31
N LYS A 171 44.79 13.60 -25.89
CA LYS A 171 45.76 13.79 -24.81
C LYS A 171 45.21 13.36 -23.46
N SER A 172 43.99 13.78 -23.12
CA SER A 172 43.29 13.39 -21.89
C SER A 172 42.97 11.91 -21.86
N GLN A 173 42.46 11.37 -22.97
CA GLN A 173 42.12 9.93 -23.07
C GLN A 173 43.38 9.05 -22.96
N ASN A 174 44.48 9.42 -23.63
CA ASN A 174 45.76 8.73 -23.50
C ASN A 174 46.28 8.75 -22.05
N TRP A 175 46.15 9.87 -21.34
CA TRP A 175 46.55 9.96 -19.94
C TRP A 175 45.70 9.04 -19.04
N LEU A 176 44.37 9.03 -19.21
CA LEU A 176 43.46 8.16 -18.46
C LEU A 176 43.77 6.68 -18.69
N VAL A 177 44.01 6.28 -19.94
CA VAL A 177 44.44 4.91 -20.28
C VAL A 177 45.77 4.55 -19.60
N GLN A 178 46.80 5.40 -19.75
CA GLN A 178 48.13 5.16 -19.17
C GLN A 178 48.13 5.10 -17.64
N ASN A 179 47.24 5.85 -16.99
CA ASN A 179 47.15 5.94 -15.53
C ASN A 179 46.03 5.09 -14.90
N THR A 180 45.46 4.14 -15.65
CA THR A 180 44.36 3.26 -15.17
C THR A 180 44.66 2.65 -13.78
N GLN A 181 45.80 1.97 -13.62
CA GLN A 181 46.14 1.31 -12.36
C GLN A 181 46.47 2.31 -11.22
N PRO A 182 47.26 3.39 -11.45
CA PRO A 182 47.39 4.49 -10.49
C PRO A 182 46.05 5.09 -10.02
N ILE A 183 45.10 5.31 -10.94
CA ILE A 183 43.76 5.84 -10.63
C ILE A 183 42.98 4.88 -9.72
N LEU A 184 42.92 3.58 -10.07
CA LEU A 184 42.19 2.59 -9.28
C LEU A 184 42.85 2.34 -7.90
N ASN A 185 44.18 2.30 -7.84
CA ASN A 185 44.91 2.21 -6.58
C ASN A 185 44.67 3.44 -5.69
N CYS A 186 44.64 4.64 -6.29
CA CYS A 186 44.28 5.85 -5.57
C CYS A 186 42.85 5.77 -5.00
N PHE A 187 41.88 5.35 -5.82
CA PHE A 187 40.49 5.25 -5.39
C PHE A 187 40.31 4.27 -4.21
N LYS A 188 41.05 3.16 -4.20
CA LYS A 188 41.13 2.24 -3.06
C LYS A 188 41.73 2.89 -1.81
N ASN A 189 42.84 3.61 -1.98
CA ASN A 189 43.55 4.23 -0.87
C ASN A 189 42.83 5.43 -0.27
N LEU A 190 41.96 6.14 -1.01
CA LEU A 190 41.13 7.24 -0.47
C LEU A 190 40.35 6.84 0.79
N LYS A 191 39.82 5.60 0.86
CA LYS A 191 39.14 5.11 2.07
C LYS A 191 40.10 4.93 3.26
N LYS A 192 41.36 4.60 3.01
CA LYS A 192 42.40 4.33 4.03
C LYS A 192 43.10 5.60 4.51
N ASP A 193 43.46 6.49 3.57
CA ASP A 193 44.14 7.77 3.82
C ASP A 193 43.22 8.81 4.49
N SER A 194 41.90 8.57 4.46
CA SER A 194 40.90 9.33 5.23
C SER A 194 41.25 9.50 6.71
N THR A 195 42.04 8.58 7.28
CA THR A 195 42.48 8.64 8.69
C THR A 195 43.49 9.76 8.97
N ASN A 196 44.37 10.13 8.04
CA ASN A 196 45.28 11.27 8.21
C ASN A 196 44.57 12.60 7.93
N PHE A 197 43.70 12.61 6.92
CA PHE A 197 42.84 13.77 6.65
C PHE A 197 41.96 14.12 7.85
N ARG A 198 41.27 13.14 8.45
CA ARG A 198 40.47 13.32 9.67
C ARG A 198 41.27 13.83 10.88
N LYS A 199 42.57 13.51 11.00
CA LYS A 199 43.43 14.09 12.05
C LYS A 199 43.67 15.58 11.82
N ILE A 200 43.89 15.99 10.58
CA ILE A 200 44.10 17.40 10.19
C ILE A 200 42.79 18.18 10.39
N GLU A 201 41.66 17.66 9.90
CA GLU A 201 40.31 18.19 10.09
C GLU A 201 39.97 18.35 11.59
N SER A 202 40.15 17.27 12.38
CA SER A 202 39.89 17.29 13.82
C SER A 202 40.85 18.20 14.60
N ASN A 203 42.04 18.51 14.06
CA ASN A 203 42.95 19.50 14.63
C ASN A 203 42.52 20.93 14.28
N ILE A 204 42.08 21.15 13.04
CA ILE A 204 41.51 22.41 12.54
C ILE A 204 40.25 22.82 13.31
N ASP A 205 39.38 21.86 13.66
CA ASP A 205 38.18 22.10 14.47
C ASP A 205 38.49 22.80 15.81
N HIS A 206 39.65 22.56 16.42
CA HIS A 206 40.06 23.28 17.62
C HIS A 206 40.28 24.77 17.37
N PHE A 207 40.85 25.15 16.22
CA PHE A 207 41.09 26.55 15.86
C PHE A 207 39.77 27.26 15.51
N LEU A 208 38.86 26.56 14.83
CA LEU A 208 37.49 27.04 14.60
C LEU A 208 36.75 27.27 15.93
N ALA A 209 36.75 26.27 16.81
CA ALA A 209 36.12 26.36 18.12
C ALA A 209 36.78 27.42 19.03
N LEU A 210 38.10 27.56 18.98
CA LEU A 210 38.84 28.61 19.70
C LEU A 210 38.43 30.00 19.21
N ASN A 211 38.37 30.23 17.90
CA ASN A 211 37.95 31.52 17.37
C ASN A 211 36.49 31.84 17.75
N THR A 212 35.55 30.90 17.56
CA THR A 212 34.15 31.09 17.96
C THR A 212 34.02 31.40 19.46
N LEU A 213 34.82 30.76 20.32
CA LEU A 213 34.82 31.03 21.76
C LEU A 213 35.32 32.46 22.10
N LEU A 214 36.30 32.98 21.35
CA LEU A 214 36.77 34.37 21.49
C LEU A 214 35.70 35.38 21.01
N ASP A 215 35.08 35.13 19.86
CA ASP A 215 33.98 35.97 19.33
C ASP A 215 32.76 35.96 20.25
N THR A 216 32.44 34.80 20.84
CA THR A 216 31.41 34.63 21.87
C THR A 216 31.72 35.51 23.08
N PHE A 217 32.95 35.46 23.59
CA PHE A 217 33.37 36.26 24.74
C PHE A 217 33.20 37.77 24.48
N GLN A 218 33.69 38.27 23.34
CA GLN A 218 33.51 39.67 22.93
C GLN A 218 32.03 40.06 22.81
N THR A 219 31.16 39.12 22.41
CA THR A 219 29.71 39.36 22.29
C THR A 219 29.03 39.43 23.66
N LEU A 220 29.37 38.53 24.58
CA LEU A 220 28.86 38.55 25.96
C LEU A 220 29.29 39.82 26.73
N GLU A 221 30.51 40.31 26.49
CA GLU A 221 31.00 41.56 27.06
C GLU A 221 30.20 42.77 26.56
N LYS A 222 29.94 42.86 25.24
CA LYS A 222 29.13 43.93 24.61
C LYS A 222 27.69 43.96 25.12
N LEU A 223 27.09 42.79 25.37
CA LEU A 223 25.69 42.68 25.80
C LEU A 223 25.44 43.22 27.23
N GLN A 224 26.45 43.26 28.10
CA GLN A 224 26.41 43.82 29.48
C GLN A 224 25.25 43.35 30.38
N ILE A 225 24.59 42.23 30.07
CA ILE A 225 23.41 41.76 30.80
C ILE A 225 23.78 41.28 32.21
N GLN A 226 23.17 41.90 33.22
CA GLN A 226 23.15 41.37 34.58
C GLN A 226 22.28 40.11 34.61
N SER A 227 22.91 38.94 34.54
CA SER A 227 22.24 37.63 34.59
C SER A 227 21.28 37.48 35.78
N SER A 228 21.61 38.10 36.92
CA SER A 228 20.76 38.16 38.11
C SER A 228 19.42 38.91 37.91
N ASN A 229 19.34 39.88 37.00
CA ASN A 229 18.09 40.57 36.67
C ASN A 229 17.28 39.75 35.66
N PHE A 230 17.96 39.15 34.67
CA PHE A 230 17.31 38.27 33.69
C PHE A 230 16.67 37.04 34.35
N SER A 231 17.36 36.35 35.26
CA SER A 231 16.77 35.22 36.01
C SER A 231 15.57 35.63 36.87
N LYS A 232 15.61 36.79 37.54
CA LYS A 232 14.45 37.31 38.31
C LYS A 232 13.24 37.59 37.42
N ILE A 233 13.44 38.11 36.22
CA ILE A 233 12.37 38.39 35.26
C ILE A 233 11.79 37.08 34.71
N LEU A 234 12.64 36.09 34.40
CA LEU A 234 12.19 34.74 34.05
C LEU A 234 11.37 34.10 35.18
N GLU A 235 11.82 34.14 36.44
CA GLU A 235 11.05 33.62 37.57
C GLU A 235 9.70 34.33 37.75
N LYS A 236 9.66 35.67 37.57
CA LYS A 236 8.44 36.48 37.64
C LYS A 236 7.45 36.07 36.55
N MET A 237 7.89 36.03 35.30
CA MET A 237 7.08 35.63 34.15
C MET A 237 6.64 34.17 34.25
N PHE A 238 7.50 33.27 34.73
CA PHE A 238 7.17 31.86 34.94
C PHE A 238 6.07 31.68 36.00
N LYS A 239 6.15 32.40 37.13
CA LYS A 239 5.11 32.36 38.17
C LYS A 239 3.74 32.76 37.65
N ILE A 240 3.66 33.80 36.82
CA ILE A 240 2.41 34.29 36.23
C ILE A 240 1.90 33.31 35.15
N THR A 241 2.78 32.82 34.28
CA THR A 241 2.42 31.84 33.24
C THR A 241 2.19 30.43 33.76
N LYS A 242 2.49 30.11 35.03
CA LYS A 242 2.37 28.77 35.64
C LYS A 242 1.08 27.99 35.27
N PRO A 243 -0.13 28.61 35.25
CA PRO A 243 -1.37 27.92 34.86
C PRO A 243 -1.53 27.63 33.36
N LEU A 244 -0.62 28.10 32.51
CA LEU A 244 -0.55 27.86 31.05
C LEU A 244 0.39 26.72 30.70
N TRP A 245 1.46 26.49 31.48
CA TRP A 245 2.39 25.38 31.25
C TRP A 245 1.78 23.99 31.46
N SER A 246 0.53 23.90 31.94
CA SER A 246 -0.25 22.66 32.09
C SER A 246 -1.32 22.47 31.01
N ILE A 247 -1.27 23.23 29.91
CA ILE A 247 -2.16 23.06 28.76
C ILE A 247 -1.91 21.70 28.07
N ASP A 248 -2.99 21.10 27.58
CA ASP A 248 -3.00 19.76 26.97
C ASP A 248 -2.22 19.72 25.64
N LYS A 249 -0.98 19.20 25.70
CA LYS A 249 -0.10 18.91 24.55
C LYS A 249 -0.83 18.20 23.39
N LYS A 250 -1.77 17.31 23.71
CA LYS A 250 -2.42 16.42 22.74
C LYS A 250 -3.19 17.18 21.67
N ASN A 251 -3.93 18.21 22.07
CA ASN A 251 -4.79 18.98 21.14
C ASN A 251 -3.96 19.83 20.16
N GLY A 252 -2.82 20.38 20.59
CA GLY A 252 -1.92 21.12 19.72
C GLY A 252 -1.22 20.25 18.69
N ILE A 253 -0.81 19.03 19.08
CA ILE A 253 -0.26 18.03 18.14
C ILE A 253 -1.31 17.68 17.08
N PHE A 254 -2.56 17.41 17.47
CA PHE A 254 -3.64 17.13 16.51
C PHE A 254 -3.95 18.31 15.57
N PHE A 255 -3.88 19.56 16.06
CA PHE A 255 -4.03 20.74 15.20
C PHE A 255 -2.90 20.86 14.18
N GLN A 256 -1.65 20.63 14.61
CA GLN A 256 -0.50 20.64 13.72
C GLN A 256 -0.69 19.57 12.62
N GLN A 257 -1.05 18.33 12.99
CA GLN A 257 -1.32 17.24 12.04
C GLN A 257 -2.47 17.54 11.06
N ALA A 258 -3.54 18.20 11.53
CA ALA A 258 -4.64 18.61 10.66
C ALA A 258 -4.19 19.65 9.62
N VAL A 259 -3.37 20.63 10.02
CA VAL A 259 -2.87 21.66 9.08
C VAL A 259 -1.72 21.14 8.20
N GLU A 260 -0.90 20.21 8.66
CA GLU A 260 0.04 19.46 7.83
C GLU A 260 -0.72 18.70 6.73
N SER A 261 -1.78 17.98 7.11
CA SER A 261 -2.68 17.29 6.15
C SER A 261 -3.28 18.28 5.14
N LEU A 262 -3.80 19.43 5.59
CA LEU A 262 -4.31 20.49 4.71
C LEU A 262 -3.26 21.01 3.72
N ASN A 263 -2.00 21.12 4.14
CA ASN A 263 -0.91 21.60 3.29
C ASN A 263 -0.50 20.56 2.24
N SER A 264 -0.38 19.29 2.66
CA SER A 264 0.02 18.15 1.81
C SER A 264 -1.11 17.60 0.93
N MET A 265 -2.34 18.08 1.08
CA MET A 265 -3.51 17.61 0.34
C MET A 265 -3.59 18.09 -1.12
N PHE A 266 -2.94 19.22 -1.44
CA PHE A 266 -3.03 19.93 -2.74
C PHE A 266 -1.82 19.90 -3.72
N PRO A 267 -0.64 19.31 -3.43
CA PRO A 267 0.45 19.28 -4.41
C PRO A 267 0.07 18.59 -5.73
N ILE A 268 0.47 19.21 -6.86
CA ILE A 268 0.11 18.77 -8.23
C ILE A 268 0.58 17.32 -8.55
N ALA A 269 1.53 16.78 -7.77
CA ALA A 269 2.11 15.45 -7.99
C ALA A 269 1.23 14.27 -7.52
N SER A 270 0.21 14.48 -6.68
CA SER A 270 -0.56 13.40 -6.01
C SER A 270 -2.03 13.33 -6.44
N HIS A 271 -2.32 13.56 -7.72
CA HIS A 271 -3.67 13.39 -8.26
C HIS A 271 -4.04 11.90 -8.30
N SER A 272 -5.16 11.53 -7.69
CA SER A 272 -5.76 10.19 -7.85
C SER A 272 -6.22 9.96 -9.29
N GLU A 273 -6.27 8.70 -9.74
CA GLU A 273 -6.93 8.36 -11.00
C GLU A 273 -8.42 8.78 -10.91
N ILE A 274 -8.88 9.57 -11.89
CA ILE A 274 -10.26 10.03 -11.96
C ILE A 274 -11.12 8.89 -12.52
N VAL A 275 -12.07 8.39 -11.72
CA VAL A 275 -12.90 7.22 -12.06
C VAL A 275 -14.39 7.50 -11.80
N LEU A 276 -14.71 8.02 -10.61
CA LEU A 276 -16.07 8.32 -10.16
C LEU A 276 -16.60 9.66 -10.70
N THR A 277 -15.70 10.56 -11.10
CA THR A 277 -16.02 11.96 -11.47
C THR A 277 -15.66 12.29 -12.92
N LEU A 278 -15.42 11.29 -13.77
CA LEU A 278 -15.05 11.47 -15.18
C LEU A 278 -16.05 12.30 -15.99
N GLY A 279 -17.33 12.30 -15.62
CA GLY A 279 -18.35 13.16 -16.23
C GLY A 279 -18.42 14.58 -15.67
N PHE A 280 -17.63 14.91 -14.64
CA PHE A 280 -17.53 16.26 -14.06
C PHE A 280 -16.09 16.81 -14.18
N PRO A 281 -15.55 16.92 -15.41
CA PRO A 281 -14.16 17.34 -15.65
C PRO A 281 -13.81 18.75 -15.15
N GLU A 282 -14.78 19.66 -15.08
CA GLU A 282 -14.64 21.06 -14.70
C GLU A 282 -15.30 21.39 -13.35
N LYS A 283 -14.80 22.47 -12.73
CA LYS A 283 -15.39 23.03 -11.51
C LYS A 283 -16.81 23.49 -11.81
N GLY A 284 -17.75 23.02 -11.00
CA GLY A 284 -19.18 23.31 -11.19
C GLY A 284 -19.93 22.40 -12.16
N ASP A 285 -19.28 21.45 -12.87
CA ASP A 285 -20.00 20.53 -13.75
C ASP A 285 -21.04 19.68 -13.00
N MET A 286 -20.79 19.34 -11.72
CA MET A 286 -21.79 18.66 -10.89
C MET A 286 -23.00 19.55 -10.57
N ALA A 287 -22.84 20.87 -10.50
CA ALA A 287 -23.96 21.81 -10.36
C ALA A 287 -24.71 21.97 -11.69
N LYS A 288 -23.99 22.04 -12.82
CA LYS A 288 -24.57 22.05 -14.17
C LYS A 288 -25.50 20.86 -14.43
N VAL A 289 -25.35 19.72 -13.75
CA VAL A 289 -26.32 18.60 -13.85
C VAL A 289 -27.75 19.06 -13.56
N VAL A 290 -27.94 19.98 -12.61
CA VAL A 290 -29.28 20.53 -12.33
C VAL A 290 -29.74 21.39 -13.50
N ASP A 291 -28.89 22.24 -14.06
CA ASP A 291 -29.24 23.11 -15.20
C ASP A 291 -29.46 22.34 -16.52
N ASP A 292 -28.66 21.31 -16.78
CA ASP A 292 -28.84 20.32 -17.85
C ASP A 292 -30.23 19.66 -17.76
N LEU A 293 -30.75 19.52 -16.54
CA LEU A 293 -32.10 19.05 -16.23
C LEU A 293 -33.13 20.19 -16.10
N LYS A 294 -32.74 21.47 -15.90
CA LYS A 294 -33.64 22.65 -15.86
C LYS A 294 -34.22 22.97 -17.25
N ILE A 295 -33.61 22.48 -18.33
CA ILE A 295 -34.27 22.37 -19.66
C ILE A 295 -35.64 21.65 -19.52
N TRP A 296 -35.78 20.78 -18.52
CA TRP A 296 -37.01 20.08 -18.13
C TRP A 296 -37.57 20.50 -16.74
N ARG A 297 -37.38 21.77 -16.35
CA ARG A 297 -37.95 22.48 -15.17
C ARG A 297 -37.86 21.76 -13.81
N LEU A 298 -36.95 22.24 -12.96
CA LEU A 298 -36.99 22.05 -11.51
C LEU A 298 -36.79 23.40 -10.80
N ASP A 299 -37.54 23.64 -9.73
CA ASP A 299 -37.49 24.88 -8.94
C ASP A 299 -36.20 24.98 -8.11
N GLU A 300 -35.67 26.19 -8.04
CA GLU A 300 -34.49 26.54 -7.25
C GLU A 300 -34.83 26.64 -5.76
N ASN A 301 -34.07 25.96 -4.90
CA ASN A 301 -33.86 26.37 -3.51
C ASN A 301 -32.58 25.72 -2.95
N ASN A 302 -31.71 26.55 -2.36
CA ASN A 302 -30.42 26.21 -1.73
C ASN A 302 -29.28 25.79 -2.67
N GLU A 303 -28.80 26.73 -3.49
CA GLU A 303 -27.42 26.70 -3.99
C GLU A 303 -26.51 27.51 -3.06
N LEU A 304 -25.75 26.82 -2.20
CA LEU A 304 -24.44 27.32 -1.75
C LEU A 304 -23.47 26.98 -2.88
N SER A 305 -22.85 27.97 -3.51
CA SER A 305 -22.09 27.69 -4.72
C SER A 305 -20.79 26.93 -4.38
N TRP A 306 -20.44 25.95 -5.21
CA TRP A 306 -19.14 25.25 -5.10
C TRP A 306 -17.95 26.22 -5.19
N LYS A 307 -18.14 27.38 -5.84
CA LYS A 307 -17.18 28.48 -5.97
C LYS A 307 -16.92 29.16 -4.62
N GLU A 308 -17.96 29.50 -3.86
CA GLU A 308 -17.83 30.06 -2.50
C GLU A 308 -17.15 29.09 -1.52
N PHE A 309 -17.44 27.79 -1.63
CA PHE A 309 -16.77 26.76 -0.82
C PHE A 309 -15.27 26.68 -1.16
N GLU A 310 -14.91 26.67 -2.44
CA GLU A 310 -13.51 26.53 -2.86
C GLU A 310 -12.68 27.81 -2.62
N ASP A 311 -13.19 28.97 -3.01
CA ASP A 311 -12.50 30.26 -2.84
C ASP A 311 -12.22 30.52 -1.34
N GLY A 312 -13.23 30.27 -0.48
CA GLY A 312 -13.09 30.34 0.96
C GLY A 312 -12.12 29.31 1.57
N PHE A 313 -11.85 28.20 0.89
CA PHE A 313 -10.91 27.16 1.35
C PHE A 313 -9.46 27.46 0.93
N ILE A 314 -9.25 27.87 -0.32
CA ILE A 314 -7.92 28.14 -0.88
C ILE A 314 -7.32 29.43 -0.30
N GLU A 315 -8.10 30.51 -0.18
CA GLU A 315 -7.63 31.77 0.40
C GLU A 315 -7.17 31.57 1.85
N ARG A 316 -7.95 30.79 2.63
CA ARG A 316 -7.74 30.61 4.07
C ARG A 316 -6.76 29.48 4.42
N LYS A 317 -6.42 28.59 3.48
CA LYS A 317 -5.31 27.62 3.63
C LYS A 317 -4.00 28.32 4.00
N ASN A 318 -3.65 29.41 3.31
CA ASN A 318 -2.39 30.13 3.54
C ASN A 318 -2.32 30.82 4.91
N LEU A 319 -3.48 31.14 5.50
CA LEU A 319 -3.61 31.66 6.86
C LEU A 319 -3.42 30.53 7.89
N ALA A 320 -4.13 29.41 7.69
CA ALA A 320 -4.02 28.22 8.55
C ALA A 320 -2.59 27.68 8.66
N VAL A 321 -1.88 27.56 7.53
CA VAL A 321 -0.50 27.04 7.48
C VAL A 321 0.50 27.93 8.23
N ARG A 322 0.34 29.26 8.21
CA ARG A 322 1.23 30.16 8.98
C ARG A 322 0.98 30.04 10.48
N LYS A 323 -0.29 30.01 10.89
CA LYS A 323 -0.68 30.02 12.31
C LYS A 323 -0.56 28.67 13.02
N SER A 324 -0.56 27.54 12.30
CA SER A 324 -0.29 26.22 12.89
C SER A 324 1.14 26.07 13.43
N VAL A 325 2.13 26.72 12.79
CA VAL A 325 3.53 26.70 13.24
C VAL A 325 3.68 27.43 14.58
N GLU A 326 2.98 28.55 14.75
CA GLU A 326 3.01 29.33 16.00
C GLU A 326 2.25 28.61 17.13
N LEU A 327 1.08 28.05 16.84
CA LEU A 327 0.33 27.27 17.82
C LEU A 327 1.04 25.96 18.21
N GLY A 328 1.57 25.22 17.23
CA GLY A 328 2.31 23.98 17.44
C GLY A 328 3.53 24.20 18.35
N ARG A 329 4.24 25.32 18.21
CA ARG A 329 5.31 25.72 19.14
C ARG A 329 4.81 25.95 20.55
N LEU A 330 3.69 26.66 20.74
CA LEU A 330 3.10 26.91 22.07
C LEU A 330 2.73 25.59 22.77
N TYR A 331 2.07 24.68 22.06
CA TYR A 331 1.67 23.38 22.63
C TYR A 331 2.82 22.37 22.75
N LYS A 332 3.87 22.43 21.92
CA LYS A 332 5.06 21.58 22.05
C LYS A 332 5.85 21.89 23.32
N LEU A 333 5.98 23.18 23.65
CA LEU A 333 6.81 23.68 24.76
C LEU A 333 6.06 23.75 26.11
N GLY A 334 4.73 23.90 26.09
CA GLY A 334 3.87 23.73 27.26
C GLY A 334 3.69 22.24 27.61
N GLY A 335 3.64 21.90 28.90
CA GLY A 335 3.35 20.55 29.40
C GLY A 335 4.48 19.87 30.17
N ASP A 336 5.74 20.20 29.92
CA ASP A 336 6.87 19.55 30.61
C ASP A 336 7.21 20.21 31.94
N ASN A 337 7.19 19.38 33.00
CA ASN A 337 7.67 19.60 34.37
C ASN A 337 7.91 21.08 34.77
N PRO A 338 6.85 21.82 35.16
CA PRO A 338 6.98 23.22 35.54
C PRO A 338 7.91 23.46 36.74
N GLN A 339 8.07 22.48 37.63
CA GLN A 339 8.98 22.59 38.76
C GLN A 339 10.43 22.45 38.29
N GLY A 340 10.75 21.43 37.49
CA GLY A 340 12.07 21.24 36.91
C GLY A 340 12.55 22.46 36.10
N LYS A 341 11.64 23.13 35.37
CA LYS A 341 11.95 24.38 34.67
C LYS A 341 12.35 25.53 35.62
N MET A 342 11.71 25.67 36.78
CA MET A 342 12.12 26.63 37.81
C MET A 342 13.44 26.25 38.50
N ASP A 343 13.66 24.95 38.70
CA ASP A 343 14.91 24.43 39.26
C ASP A 343 16.08 24.71 38.29
N THR A 344 15.87 24.59 36.97
CA THR A 344 16.84 24.97 35.92
C THR A 344 17.18 26.47 35.94
N ILE A 345 16.17 27.37 36.01
CA ILE A 345 16.40 28.83 36.12
C ILE A 345 17.27 29.15 37.36
N SER A 346 16.91 28.56 38.51
CA SER A 346 17.60 28.76 39.79
C SER A 346 19.05 28.22 39.75
N LYS A 347 19.24 27.04 39.17
CA LYS A 347 20.53 26.35 39.01
C LYS A 347 21.47 27.14 38.08
N PHE A 348 20.96 27.65 36.97
CA PHE A 348 21.73 28.48 36.05
C PHE A 348 22.16 29.80 36.69
N ALA A 349 21.25 30.52 37.35
CA ALA A 349 21.55 31.77 38.05
C ALA A 349 22.67 31.59 39.09
N LYS A 350 22.61 30.48 39.85
CA LYS A 350 23.65 30.10 40.82
C LYS A 350 24.97 29.75 40.14
N ASN A 351 24.98 28.81 39.18
CA ASN A 351 26.21 28.35 38.54
C ASN A 351 26.93 29.47 37.78
N TYR A 352 26.19 30.40 37.15
CA TYR A 352 26.79 31.58 36.53
C TYR A 352 27.48 32.48 37.56
N LYS A 353 26.80 32.77 38.69
CA LYS A 353 27.38 33.57 39.78
C LYS A 353 28.63 32.90 40.38
N ASP A 354 28.55 31.60 40.66
CA ASP A 354 29.58 30.86 41.38
C ASP A 354 30.82 30.56 40.52
N HIS A 355 30.71 30.58 39.18
CA HIS A 355 31.79 30.13 38.29
C HIS A 355 32.16 31.07 37.13
N CYS A 356 31.28 32.00 36.74
CA CYS A 356 31.49 32.86 35.56
C CYS A 356 31.73 34.34 35.91
N SER A 357 31.64 34.71 37.20
CA SER A 357 31.95 36.08 37.68
C SER A 357 33.36 36.58 37.32
N ASN A 358 34.31 35.67 37.07
CA ASN A 358 35.70 35.98 36.75
C ASN A 358 36.00 36.06 35.23
N MET A 359 34.98 36.05 34.35
CA MET A 359 35.17 36.27 32.90
C MET A 359 35.96 37.55 32.56
N LYS A 360 35.93 38.56 33.44
CA LYS A 360 36.58 39.88 33.26
C LYS A 360 38.12 39.87 33.15
N ASN A 361 38.78 38.71 33.29
CA ASN A 361 40.24 38.62 33.34
C ASN A 361 40.90 38.38 31.96
N LEU A 362 40.14 38.40 30.87
CA LEU A 362 40.68 38.38 29.50
C LEU A 362 40.65 39.78 28.91
N ASN A 363 41.80 40.25 28.44
CA ASN A 363 41.94 41.52 27.76
C ASN A 363 41.44 41.40 26.32
N PRO A 364 40.40 42.15 25.89
CA PRO A 364 39.91 42.09 24.51
C PRO A 364 40.99 42.43 23.47
N THR A 365 41.96 43.26 23.84
CA THR A 365 43.11 43.62 23.01
C THR A 365 43.98 42.40 22.70
N GLU A 366 44.36 41.62 23.72
CA GLU A 366 45.16 40.40 23.56
C GLU A 366 44.44 39.33 22.73
N THR A 367 43.11 39.17 22.93
CA THR A 367 42.33 38.22 22.11
C THR A 367 42.28 38.60 20.65
N LYS A 368 42.16 39.90 20.34
CA LYS A 368 42.16 40.41 18.97
C LYS A 368 43.55 40.36 18.33
N GLU A 369 44.60 40.73 19.07
CA GLU A 369 45.99 40.56 18.63
C GLU A 369 46.29 39.09 18.30
N PHE A 370 45.76 38.13 19.08
CA PHE A 370 45.87 36.72 18.74
C PHE A 370 45.09 36.32 17.48
N GLN A 371 43.86 36.81 17.30
CA GLN A 371 43.08 36.61 16.07
C GLN A 371 43.85 37.07 14.81
N ASP A 372 44.45 38.27 14.90
CA ASP A 372 45.25 38.89 13.83
C ASP A 372 46.66 38.26 13.68
N SER A 373 47.19 37.62 14.74
CA SER A 373 48.50 36.94 14.74
C SER A 373 48.59 35.66 13.89
N GLY A 374 47.49 35.24 13.26
CA GLY A 374 47.44 34.13 12.31
C GLY A 374 46.26 33.16 12.50
N LEU A 375 45.51 33.26 13.60
CA LEU A 375 44.33 32.42 13.84
C LEU A 375 43.27 32.58 12.74
N ASN A 376 43.00 33.81 12.28
CA ASN A 376 42.09 34.06 11.16
C ASN A 376 42.53 33.32 9.88
N SER A 377 43.83 33.27 9.61
CA SER A 377 44.40 32.53 8.47
C SER A 377 44.26 31.00 8.65
N MET A 378 44.32 30.50 9.89
CA MET A 378 44.04 29.09 10.23
C MET A 378 42.54 28.73 10.09
N VAL A 379 41.64 29.64 10.48
CA VAL A 379 40.18 29.50 10.29
C VAL A 379 39.82 29.43 8.81
N ASP A 380 40.39 30.30 7.98
CA ASP A 380 40.16 30.31 6.54
C ASP A 380 40.78 29.10 5.82
N LEU A 381 41.92 28.61 6.32
CA LEU A 381 42.47 27.33 5.89
C LEU A 381 41.52 26.18 6.26
N GLY A 382 40.93 26.22 7.45
CA GLY A 382 39.99 25.22 7.94
C GLY A 382 38.74 25.07 7.09
N LYS A 383 38.13 26.18 6.67
CA LYS A 383 36.98 26.18 5.73
C LYS A 383 37.29 25.40 4.45
N LYS A 384 38.49 25.59 3.88
CA LYS A 384 38.94 24.86 2.67
C LYS A 384 39.14 23.36 2.94
N PHE A 385 39.58 22.97 4.13
CA PHE A 385 39.63 21.56 4.51
C PHE A 385 38.21 20.95 4.64
N VAL A 386 37.23 21.68 5.19
CA VAL A 386 35.82 21.23 5.20
C VAL A 386 35.26 21.05 3.78
N GLU A 387 35.60 21.95 2.83
CA GLU A 387 35.25 21.78 1.41
C GLU A 387 35.85 20.48 0.84
N VAL A 388 37.10 20.15 1.17
CA VAL A 388 37.73 18.88 0.76
C VAL A 388 37.03 17.67 1.41
N GLY A 389 36.67 17.73 2.70
CA GLY A 389 35.96 16.64 3.39
C GLY A 389 34.58 16.36 2.77
N ASN A 390 33.84 17.41 2.43
CA ASN A 390 32.57 17.32 1.71
C ASN A 390 32.75 16.72 0.31
N LEU A 391 33.77 17.15 -0.44
CA LEU A 391 34.06 16.64 -1.78
C LEU A 391 34.51 15.17 -1.76
N LEU A 392 35.33 14.77 -0.79
CA LEU A 392 35.72 13.36 -0.58
C LEU A 392 34.51 12.48 -0.23
N THR A 393 33.58 13.00 0.59
CA THR A 393 32.32 12.32 0.92
C THR A 393 31.45 12.16 -0.33
N LYS A 394 31.32 13.22 -1.15
CA LYS A 394 30.61 13.19 -2.44
C LYS A 394 31.21 12.15 -3.40
N ILE A 395 32.53 12.17 -3.60
CA ILE A 395 33.28 11.18 -4.39
C ILE A 395 32.98 9.75 -3.92
N SER A 396 32.93 9.53 -2.60
CA SER A 396 32.68 8.19 -2.03
C SER A 396 31.26 7.66 -2.25
N LYS A 397 30.28 8.55 -2.50
CA LYS A 397 28.87 8.23 -2.76
C LYS A 397 28.55 8.12 -4.25
N GLU A 398 29.14 8.98 -5.09
CA GLU A 398 28.83 9.08 -6.52
C GLU A 398 29.59 8.10 -7.41
N ILE A 399 30.75 7.60 -6.98
CA ILE A 399 31.65 6.79 -7.82
C ILE A 399 31.79 5.37 -7.26
N GLN A 400 31.42 4.37 -8.03
CA GLN A 400 31.70 2.96 -7.71
C GLN A 400 32.97 2.48 -8.43
N GLU A 401 33.84 1.78 -7.71
CA GLU A 401 35.12 1.27 -8.26
C GLU A 401 34.91 0.39 -9.50
N ASN A 402 33.92 -0.50 -9.45
CA ASN A 402 33.62 -1.44 -10.53
C ASN A 402 33.14 -0.72 -11.81
N GLU A 403 32.36 0.35 -11.66
CA GLU A 403 31.86 1.16 -12.78
C GLU A 403 32.97 2.03 -13.37
N LEU A 404 33.79 2.66 -12.52
CA LEU A 404 34.95 3.44 -12.97
C LEU A 404 35.97 2.56 -13.72
N ASN A 405 36.21 1.33 -13.24
CA ASN A 405 37.04 0.36 -13.94
C ASN A 405 36.41 -0.06 -15.28
N SER A 406 35.08 -0.25 -15.33
CA SER A 406 34.38 -0.56 -16.58
C SER A 406 34.53 0.56 -17.62
N ASP A 407 34.35 1.82 -17.25
CA ASP A 407 34.50 2.95 -18.16
C ASP A 407 35.96 3.12 -18.65
N LEU A 408 36.96 2.88 -17.78
CA LEU A 408 38.38 2.91 -18.17
C LEU A 408 38.76 1.78 -19.13
N GLU A 409 38.19 0.57 -18.98
CA GLU A 409 38.39 -0.53 -19.93
C GLU A 409 37.65 -0.29 -21.27
N LYS A 410 36.46 0.32 -21.26
CA LYS A 410 35.79 0.74 -22.51
C LYS A 410 36.63 1.75 -23.28
N LEU A 411 37.22 2.73 -22.58
CA LEU A 411 38.11 3.73 -23.16
C LEU A 411 39.32 3.10 -23.87
N LYS A 412 39.93 2.06 -23.28
CA LYS A 412 41.02 1.28 -23.91
C LYS A 412 40.58 0.57 -25.20
N SER A 413 39.30 0.20 -25.30
CA SER A 413 38.74 -0.53 -26.46
C SER A 413 38.34 0.37 -27.64
N SER A 414 38.56 1.69 -27.55
CA SER A 414 38.31 2.67 -28.63
C SER A 414 36.88 2.69 -29.19
N LYS A 415 35.88 2.52 -28.33
CA LYS A 415 34.46 2.63 -28.71
C LYS A 415 33.94 4.05 -28.46
N ASN A 416 33.18 4.61 -29.40
CA ASN A 416 32.42 5.85 -29.18
C ASN A 416 31.18 5.57 -28.31
N GLU A 417 31.38 5.41 -27.00
CA GLU A 417 30.34 5.25 -25.98
C GLU A 417 30.40 6.39 -24.95
N GLN A 418 29.31 6.64 -24.21
CA GLN A 418 29.30 7.62 -23.12
C GLN A 418 29.89 7.02 -21.83
N TYR A 419 30.70 7.79 -21.10
CA TYR A 419 31.41 7.35 -19.89
C TYR A 419 30.96 8.14 -18.64
N PRO A 420 29.73 7.94 -18.15
CA PRO A 420 29.15 8.80 -17.10
C PRO A 420 29.95 8.79 -15.79
N THR A 421 30.45 7.63 -15.37
CA THR A 421 31.21 7.49 -14.12
C THR A 421 32.62 8.06 -14.27
N LEU A 422 33.23 7.92 -15.45
CA LEU A 422 34.50 8.58 -15.79
C LEU A 422 34.37 10.12 -15.86
N THR A 423 33.24 10.65 -16.36
CA THR A 423 32.97 12.10 -16.35
C THR A 423 32.85 12.63 -14.93
N SER A 424 32.12 11.92 -14.05
CA SER A 424 32.05 12.25 -12.62
C SER A 424 33.42 12.22 -11.94
N PHE A 425 34.24 11.20 -12.25
CA PHE A 425 35.63 11.11 -11.77
C PHE A 425 36.48 12.32 -12.17
N VAL A 426 36.56 12.67 -13.45
CA VAL A 426 37.38 13.80 -13.92
C VAL A 426 36.90 15.12 -13.32
N SER A 427 35.58 15.33 -13.23
CA SER A 427 35.00 16.54 -12.62
C SER A 427 35.39 16.67 -11.14
N ASN A 428 35.05 15.65 -10.33
CA ASN A 428 35.24 15.70 -8.88
C ASN A 428 36.74 15.69 -8.49
N PHE A 429 37.60 14.94 -9.19
CA PHE A 429 39.05 14.96 -8.94
C PHE A 429 39.74 16.23 -9.50
N GLY A 430 39.16 16.86 -10.53
CA GLY A 430 39.58 18.17 -11.02
C GLY A 430 39.34 19.28 -9.98
N GLU A 431 38.17 19.28 -9.32
CA GLU A 431 37.88 20.16 -8.18
C GLU A 431 38.85 19.91 -7.01
N LEU A 432 39.13 18.65 -6.68
CA LEU A 432 40.08 18.28 -5.63
C LEU A 432 41.51 18.75 -5.94
N SER A 433 41.93 18.70 -7.22
CA SER A 433 43.21 19.24 -7.69
C SER A 433 43.33 20.76 -7.50
N LYS A 434 42.22 21.47 -7.73
CA LYS A 434 42.14 22.92 -7.52
C LYS A 434 42.23 23.26 -6.03
N LEU A 435 41.42 22.60 -5.19
CA LEU A 435 41.44 22.80 -3.74
C LEU A 435 42.83 22.51 -3.14
N ARG A 436 43.51 21.43 -3.57
CA ARG A 436 44.91 21.15 -3.17
C ARG A 436 45.83 22.33 -3.49
N LYS A 437 45.77 22.89 -4.71
CA LYS A 437 46.62 24.03 -5.12
C LYS A 437 46.31 25.28 -4.30
N ASP A 438 45.04 25.57 -4.04
CA ASP A 438 44.60 26.72 -3.25
C ASP A 438 44.94 26.59 -1.75
N ILE A 439 44.94 25.36 -1.21
CA ILE A 439 45.39 25.03 0.15
C ILE A 439 46.92 25.14 0.27
N SER A 440 47.69 24.50 -0.62
CA SER A 440 49.16 24.59 -0.58
C SER A 440 49.64 26.04 -0.75
N LYS A 441 49.01 26.84 -1.62
CA LYS A 441 49.31 28.28 -1.75
C LYS A 441 48.99 29.06 -0.47
N HIS A 442 47.89 28.72 0.22
CA HIS A 442 47.50 29.33 1.49
C HIS A 442 48.52 29.02 2.59
N ILE A 443 48.93 27.74 2.71
CA ILE A 443 49.96 27.29 3.66
C ILE A 443 51.31 27.98 3.37
N GLN A 444 51.74 28.06 2.10
CA GLN A 444 52.97 28.78 1.73
C GLN A 444 52.92 30.27 2.05
N ASN A 445 51.77 30.93 1.90
CA ASN A 445 51.60 32.33 2.28
C ASN A 445 51.61 32.50 3.81
N MET A 446 50.94 31.59 4.53
CA MET A 446 50.96 31.56 6.00
C MET A 446 52.40 31.39 6.52
N ALA A 447 53.17 30.45 5.97
CA ALA A 447 54.55 30.18 6.36
C ALA A 447 55.55 31.31 6.05
N LYS A 448 55.20 32.25 5.16
CA LYS A 448 55.97 33.48 4.92
C LYS A 448 55.66 34.58 5.94
N ASN A 449 54.40 34.64 6.39
CA ASN A 449 53.88 35.72 7.21
C ASN A 449 53.96 35.41 8.71
N TYR A 450 53.98 34.13 9.09
CA TYR A 450 53.90 33.66 10.46
C TYR A 450 54.93 32.56 10.74
N ASN A 451 55.61 32.64 11.88
CA ASN A 451 56.54 31.61 12.35
C ASN A 451 55.76 30.50 13.09
N LYS A 452 56.01 29.22 12.74
CA LYS A 452 55.31 28.06 13.31
C LYS A 452 55.45 27.92 14.83
N ASP A 453 56.64 28.17 15.39
CA ASP A 453 56.93 28.01 16.82
C ASP A 453 56.27 29.13 17.62
N VAL A 454 56.24 30.34 17.07
CA VAL A 454 55.50 31.48 17.62
C VAL A 454 53.99 31.21 17.58
N MET A 455 53.46 30.67 16.48
CA MET A 455 52.05 30.29 16.34
C MET A 455 51.63 29.21 17.36
N ALA A 456 52.43 28.15 17.50
CA ALA A 456 52.20 27.11 18.50
C ALA A 456 52.23 27.66 19.93
N THR A 457 53.21 28.51 20.24
CA THR A 457 53.38 29.16 21.54
C THR A 457 52.22 30.10 21.87
N ASN A 458 51.84 30.98 20.95
CA ASN A 458 50.72 31.91 21.11
C ASN A 458 49.38 31.18 21.30
N THR A 459 49.17 30.09 20.56
CA THR A 459 47.97 29.23 20.71
C THR A 459 47.92 28.60 22.10
N THR A 460 49.06 28.07 22.57
CA THR A 460 49.17 27.45 23.91
C THR A 460 48.98 28.47 25.03
N ASN A 461 49.57 29.66 24.91
CA ASN A 461 49.41 30.76 25.88
C ASN A 461 47.95 31.25 25.92
N THR A 462 47.30 31.39 24.77
CA THR A 462 45.88 31.77 24.69
C THR A 462 44.98 30.72 25.34
N LEU A 463 45.21 29.43 25.07
CA LEU A 463 44.45 28.34 25.72
C LEU A 463 44.61 28.34 27.25
N ASN A 464 45.79 28.69 27.75
CA ASN A 464 46.02 28.87 29.18
C ASN A 464 45.29 30.11 29.73
N SER A 465 45.25 31.24 29.01
CA SER A 465 44.54 32.44 29.46
C SER A 465 43.01 32.27 29.45
N ILE A 466 42.45 31.57 28.45
CA ILE A 466 41.00 31.29 28.36
C ILE A 466 40.53 30.09 29.19
N LYS A 467 41.43 29.42 29.93
CA LYS A 467 41.11 28.22 30.71
C LYS A 467 39.96 28.44 31.70
N SER A 468 39.95 29.58 32.39
CA SER A 468 38.89 29.95 33.34
C SER A 468 37.51 30.13 32.67
N VAL A 469 37.49 30.69 31.44
CA VAL A 469 36.27 30.85 30.64
C VAL A 469 35.78 29.50 30.12
N ARG A 470 36.67 28.63 29.64
CA ARG A 470 36.36 27.25 29.25
C ARG A 470 35.82 26.43 30.42
N GLU A 471 36.36 26.59 31.63
CA GLU A 471 35.83 25.98 32.85
C GLU A 471 34.46 26.54 33.27
N CYS A 472 34.23 27.85 33.13
CA CYS A 472 32.91 28.46 33.32
C CYS A 472 31.86 27.84 32.39
N PHE A 473 32.12 27.80 31.08
CA PHE A 473 31.17 27.22 30.10
C PHE A 473 30.88 25.73 30.36
N LYS A 474 31.91 24.92 30.67
CA LYS A 474 31.75 23.51 31.07
C LYS A 474 30.92 23.33 32.37
N LYS A 475 30.86 24.33 33.24
CA LYS A 475 30.00 24.29 34.44
C LYS A 475 28.59 24.83 34.16
N LEU A 476 28.43 25.76 33.21
CA LEU A 476 27.13 26.22 32.74
C LEU A 476 26.34 25.13 32.01
N GLU A 477 27.01 24.25 31.25
CA GLU A 477 26.44 23.04 30.62
C GLU A 477 25.47 22.28 31.55
N LYS A 478 25.92 22.02 32.79
CA LYS A 478 25.15 21.30 33.83
C LYS A 478 23.86 22.03 34.25
N SER A 479 23.61 23.22 33.73
CA SER A 479 22.47 24.09 34.00
C SER A 479 21.47 24.16 32.84
N ASP A 480 21.67 23.37 31.78
CA ASP A 480 20.77 23.24 30.63
C ASP A 480 20.27 24.58 30.03
N PRO A 481 21.16 25.32 29.33
CA PRO A 481 20.78 26.54 28.63
C PRO A 481 19.80 26.31 27.48
N GLY A 482 19.67 25.08 26.97
CA GLY A 482 18.67 24.71 25.96
C GLY A 482 17.25 24.86 26.51
N THR A 483 16.98 24.27 27.68
CA THR A 483 15.69 24.44 28.39
C THR A 483 15.39 25.91 28.69
N LEU A 484 16.39 26.76 28.97
CA LEU A 484 16.17 28.20 29.18
C LEU A 484 15.79 28.94 27.91
N LEU A 485 16.42 28.62 26.77
CA LEU A 485 16.04 29.14 25.46
C LEU A 485 14.60 28.73 25.11
N ASP A 486 14.24 27.48 25.33
CA ASP A 486 12.87 26.98 25.16
C ASP A 486 11.86 27.70 26.06
N ILE A 487 12.22 27.99 27.32
CA ILE A 487 11.38 28.78 28.22
C ILE A 487 11.16 30.19 27.68
N THR A 488 12.21 30.90 27.24
CA THR A 488 12.07 32.25 26.66
C THR A 488 11.24 32.26 25.38
N SER A 489 11.40 31.23 24.54
CA SER A 489 10.67 31.03 23.29
C SER A 489 9.17 30.81 23.53
N TYR A 490 8.82 29.99 24.52
CA TYR A 490 7.44 29.81 24.95
C TYR A 490 6.84 31.11 25.50
N LEU A 491 7.54 31.82 26.39
CA LEU A 491 7.05 33.09 26.96
C LEU A 491 6.77 34.14 25.88
N LYS A 492 7.64 34.23 24.86
CA LYS A 492 7.43 35.09 23.67
C LYS A 492 6.19 34.68 22.86
N THR A 493 5.97 33.38 22.68
CA THR A 493 4.80 32.87 21.95
C THR A 493 3.50 33.11 22.72
N VAL A 494 3.52 32.96 24.04
CA VAL A 494 2.40 33.31 24.93
C VAL A 494 2.10 34.81 24.88
N HIS A 495 3.12 35.67 24.77
CA HIS A 495 2.92 37.11 24.62
C HIS A 495 2.23 37.48 23.30
N ALA A 496 2.67 36.90 22.17
CA ALA A 496 2.04 37.12 20.87
C ALA A 496 0.54 36.75 20.92
N VAL A 497 0.24 35.58 21.47
CA VAL A 497 -1.13 35.07 21.64
C VAL A 497 -1.96 35.95 22.60
N SER A 498 -1.36 36.50 23.66
CA SER A 498 -2.05 37.39 24.62
C SER A 498 -2.56 38.70 24.00
N ASN A 499 -2.01 39.13 22.86
CA ASN A 499 -2.47 40.32 22.14
C ASN A 499 -3.77 40.08 21.34
N GLY A 500 -4.34 38.87 21.38
CA GLY A 500 -5.71 38.56 20.99
C GLY A 500 -6.00 38.43 19.49
N ALA A 501 -5.29 39.16 18.63
CA ALA A 501 -5.48 39.11 17.17
C ALA A 501 -5.31 37.69 16.60
N GLU A 502 -4.23 37.01 17.00
CA GLU A 502 -3.91 35.66 16.53
C GLU A 502 -5.01 34.65 16.91
N ILE A 503 -5.58 34.78 18.11
CA ILE A 503 -6.61 33.87 18.62
C ILE A 503 -7.88 33.94 17.77
N LEU A 504 -8.27 35.12 17.30
CA LEU A 504 -9.45 35.29 16.44
C LEU A 504 -9.25 34.58 15.09
N GLU A 505 -8.08 34.76 14.46
CA GLU A 505 -7.73 34.08 13.21
C GLU A 505 -7.77 32.55 13.35
N ILE A 506 -7.23 32.00 14.46
CA ILE A 506 -7.26 30.55 14.71
C ILE A 506 -8.69 30.06 14.98
N GLN A 507 -9.50 30.82 15.71
CA GLN A 507 -10.92 30.49 15.93
C GLN A 507 -11.69 30.45 14.60
N ASP A 508 -11.39 31.32 13.65
CA ASP A 508 -12.02 31.30 12.32
C ASP A 508 -11.55 30.12 11.46
N VAL A 509 -10.28 29.72 11.53
CA VAL A 509 -9.79 28.47 10.89
C VAL A 509 -10.50 27.23 11.46
N LEU A 510 -10.69 27.15 12.78
CA LEU A 510 -11.37 26.02 13.41
C LEU A 510 -12.85 25.92 13.01
N LYS A 511 -13.55 27.06 12.88
CA LYS A 511 -14.95 27.08 12.37
C LYS A 511 -15.05 26.49 10.97
N LEU A 512 -14.08 26.75 10.08
CA LEU A 512 -14.08 26.22 8.72
C LEU A 512 -13.94 24.69 8.70
N PHE A 513 -13.07 24.14 9.55
CA PHE A 513 -12.97 22.68 9.70
C PHE A 513 -14.26 22.06 10.25
N THR A 514 -14.95 22.74 11.18
CA THR A 514 -16.29 22.32 11.65
C THR A 514 -17.28 22.29 10.48
N VAL A 515 -17.46 23.40 9.76
CA VAL A 515 -18.40 23.51 8.62
C VAL A 515 -18.12 22.47 7.53
N MET A 516 -16.85 22.29 7.16
CA MET A 516 -16.46 21.30 6.14
C MET A 516 -16.77 19.87 6.60
N ARG A 517 -16.42 19.50 7.85
CA ARG A 517 -16.73 18.18 8.40
C ARG A 517 -18.24 17.93 8.43
N ASP A 518 -19.00 18.95 8.84
CA ASP A 518 -20.44 18.82 9.02
C ASP A 518 -21.14 18.63 7.66
N HIS A 519 -20.81 19.42 6.61
CA HIS A 519 -21.30 19.19 5.24
C HIS A 519 -20.92 17.80 4.68
N VAL A 520 -19.69 17.31 4.95
CA VAL A 520 -19.27 15.96 4.53
C VAL A 520 -20.06 14.88 5.27
N SER A 521 -20.32 15.08 6.57
CA SER A 521 -21.15 14.18 7.38
C SER A 521 -22.61 14.17 6.92
N GLU A 522 -23.17 15.32 6.53
CA GLU A 522 -24.51 15.43 5.94
C GLU A 522 -24.60 14.65 4.63
N ALA A 523 -23.61 14.79 3.74
CA ALA A 523 -23.55 14.03 2.50
C ALA A 523 -23.38 12.51 2.74
N GLU A 524 -22.54 12.10 3.69
CA GLU A 524 -22.42 10.70 4.12
C GLU A 524 -23.73 10.15 4.68
N GLN A 525 -24.46 10.94 5.47
CA GLN A 525 -25.75 10.58 6.02
C GLN A 525 -26.84 10.51 4.95
N PHE A 526 -26.86 11.43 3.99
CA PHE A 526 -27.75 11.40 2.83
C PHE A 526 -27.60 10.10 2.04
N VAL A 527 -26.37 9.75 1.63
CA VAL A 527 -26.10 8.50 0.89
C VAL A 527 -26.44 7.26 1.73
N LYS A 528 -26.14 7.26 3.03
CA LYS A 528 -26.52 6.17 3.95
C LYS A 528 -28.05 6.00 4.04
N ASN A 529 -28.81 7.09 3.96
CA ASN A 529 -30.28 7.12 4.00
C ASN A 529 -30.95 6.71 2.67
N ILE A 530 -30.21 6.61 1.56
CA ILE A 530 -30.71 5.97 0.32
C ILE A 530 -30.86 4.44 0.51
N GLY A 531 -29.96 3.85 1.32
CA GLY A 531 -29.86 2.40 1.52
C GLY A 531 -31.09 1.65 2.07
N PRO A 532 -31.96 2.24 2.91
CA PRO A 532 -33.24 1.63 3.31
C PRO A 532 -34.30 1.60 2.19
N ASN A 533 -34.30 2.57 1.27
CA ASN A 533 -35.25 2.60 0.14
C ASN A 533 -34.90 1.57 -0.94
N TYR A 534 -33.64 1.17 -1.04
CA TYR A 534 -33.18 0.07 -1.92
C TYR A 534 -34.00 -1.22 -1.78
N TYR A 535 -34.48 -1.57 -0.57
CA TYR A 535 -35.34 -2.77 -0.39
C TYR A 535 -36.77 -2.59 -0.91
N LYS A 536 -37.28 -1.35 -1.03
CA LYS A 536 -38.55 -1.06 -1.72
C LYS A 536 -38.37 -1.00 -3.23
N GLU A 537 -37.27 -0.44 -3.71
CA GLU A 537 -37.00 -0.22 -5.13
C GLU A 537 -36.52 -1.48 -5.87
N LYS A 538 -35.75 -2.35 -5.21
CA LYS A 538 -35.26 -3.62 -5.80
C LYS A 538 -36.39 -4.61 -6.15
N HIS A 539 -37.62 -4.34 -5.73
CA HIS A 539 -38.81 -5.14 -6.08
C HIS A 539 -39.73 -4.43 -7.07
N GLN A 540 -39.34 -3.25 -7.58
CA GLN A 540 -39.95 -2.65 -8.75
C GLN A 540 -39.18 -3.11 -10.01
N PRO A 541 -39.78 -3.87 -10.92
CA PRO A 541 -39.07 -4.43 -12.09
C PRO A 541 -38.62 -3.37 -13.12
N ASN A 542 -39.00 -2.09 -12.95
CA ASN A 542 -38.84 -1.02 -13.94
C ASN A 542 -38.03 0.21 -13.45
N ASN A 543 -37.22 0.13 -12.37
CA ASN A 543 -36.45 1.29 -11.90
C ASN A 543 -35.42 1.75 -12.98
N PRO A 544 -35.55 2.96 -13.57
CA PRO A 544 -34.69 3.42 -14.67
C PRO A 544 -33.20 3.47 -14.31
N ILE A 545 -32.86 3.91 -13.10
CA ILE A 545 -31.46 4.07 -12.61
C ILE A 545 -30.73 2.73 -12.49
N LEU A 546 -31.48 1.62 -12.40
CA LEU A 546 -30.95 0.27 -12.32
C LEU A 546 -31.02 -0.50 -13.65
N LYS A 547 -31.66 0.06 -14.70
CA LYS A 547 -31.72 -0.52 -16.05
C LYS A 547 -30.43 -0.35 -16.85
N LEU A 548 -29.62 0.68 -16.58
CA LEU A 548 -28.36 0.91 -17.31
C LEU A 548 -27.40 -0.26 -17.01
N GLU A 549 -27.10 -1.07 -18.03
CA GLU A 549 -26.14 -2.16 -17.89
C GLU A 549 -24.72 -1.61 -17.74
N ASN A 550 -23.95 -2.15 -16.80
CA ASN A 550 -22.54 -1.82 -16.56
C ASN A 550 -22.22 -0.30 -16.53
N PRO A 551 -22.93 0.52 -15.72
CA PRO A 551 -22.86 1.99 -15.79
C PRO A 551 -21.46 2.55 -15.47
N GLN A 552 -20.65 1.81 -14.72
CA GLN A 552 -19.24 2.16 -14.46
C GLN A 552 -18.37 2.02 -15.73
N GLU A 553 -18.51 0.95 -16.51
CA GLU A 553 -17.76 0.76 -17.77
C GLU A 553 -18.22 1.77 -18.84
N MET A 554 -19.52 2.09 -18.84
CA MET A 554 -20.11 3.14 -19.67
C MET A 554 -19.40 4.48 -19.44
N ILE A 555 -19.34 4.95 -18.19
CA ILE A 555 -18.77 6.26 -17.89
C ILE A 555 -17.25 6.28 -17.94
N LEU A 556 -16.58 5.16 -17.67
CA LEU A 556 -15.15 4.98 -17.96
C LEU A 556 -14.85 5.19 -19.45
N SER A 557 -15.67 4.64 -20.34
CA SER A 557 -15.51 4.75 -21.79
C SER A 557 -15.85 6.15 -22.30
N LEU A 558 -17.08 6.61 -22.02
CA LEU A 558 -17.59 7.91 -22.44
C LEU A 558 -16.81 9.08 -21.85
N GLY A 559 -16.57 9.05 -20.53
CA GLY A 559 -15.94 10.14 -19.79
C GLY A 559 -14.48 10.34 -20.16
N ARG A 560 -13.70 9.26 -20.34
CA ARG A 560 -12.31 9.37 -20.82
C ARG A 560 -12.25 9.96 -22.23
N GLY A 561 -13.13 9.55 -23.15
CA GLY A 561 -13.19 10.17 -24.48
C GLY A 561 -13.62 11.64 -24.46
N MET A 562 -14.55 12.03 -23.57
CA MET A 562 -14.90 13.45 -23.38
C MET A 562 -13.77 14.27 -22.75
N MET A 563 -12.96 13.70 -21.86
CA MET A 563 -11.78 14.41 -21.33
C MET A 563 -10.77 14.71 -22.45
N VAL A 564 -10.54 13.77 -23.36
CA VAL A 564 -9.70 14.01 -24.56
C VAL A 564 -10.28 15.13 -25.43
N LEU A 565 -11.59 15.10 -25.72
CA LEU A 565 -12.25 16.11 -26.53
C LEU A 565 -12.26 17.49 -25.85
N ARG A 566 -12.44 17.55 -24.52
CA ARG A 566 -12.29 18.77 -23.70
C ARG A 566 -10.91 19.36 -23.88
N ASP A 567 -9.85 18.57 -23.77
CA ASP A 567 -8.48 19.06 -23.78
C ASP A 567 -8.03 19.48 -25.19
N MET A 568 -8.53 18.84 -26.25
CA MET A 568 -8.45 19.36 -27.62
C MET A 568 -9.14 20.71 -27.77
N THR A 569 -10.35 20.86 -27.22
CA THR A 569 -11.13 22.09 -27.27
C THR A 569 -10.43 23.23 -26.52
N ARG A 570 -9.92 22.95 -25.33
CA ARG A 570 -9.10 23.90 -24.54
C ARG A 570 -7.80 24.27 -25.25
N ALA A 571 -7.11 23.31 -25.87
CA ALA A 571 -5.92 23.58 -26.67
C ALA A 571 -6.23 24.45 -27.91
N TRP A 572 -7.41 24.29 -28.52
CA TRP A 572 -7.87 25.13 -29.63
C TRP A 572 -8.22 26.56 -29.18
N ASN A 573 -8.86 26.71 -28.02
CA ASN A 573 -9.14 28.01 -27.42
C ASN A 573 -7.83 28.73 -27.01
N LEU A 574 -6.83 28.00 -26.49
CA LEU A 574 -5.49 28.50 -26.17
C LEU A 574 -4.47 28.42 -27.32
N ARG A 575 -4.90 28.23 -28.58
CA ARG A 575 -3.99 28.10 -29.74
C ARG A 575 -2.97 29.24 -29.86
N ASP A 576 -3.37 30.47 -29.51
CA ASP A 576 -2.52 31.65 -29.62
C ASP A 576 -1.43 31.65 -28.52
N THR A 577 -1.76 31.14 -27.33
CA THR A 577 -0.83 30.85 -26.22
C THR A 577 0.14 29.71 -26.55
N ILE A 578 -0.34 28.66 -27.25
CA ILE A 578 0.52 27.57 -27.78
C ILE A 578 1.51 28.14 -28.81
N LEU A 579 1.06 29.05 -29.69
CA LEU A 579 1.92 29.73 -30.65
C LEU A 579 2.88 30.73 -29.97
N GLU A 580 2.52 31.33 -28.84
CA GLU A 580 3.43 32.17 -28.05
C GLU A 580 4.62 31.39 -27.50
N ALA A 581 4.41 30.15 -27.02
CA ALA A 581 5.50 29.28 -26.57
C ALA A 581 6.55 28.96 -27.68
N THR A 582 6.18 29.11 -28.96
CA THR A 582 7.14 28.98 -30.08
C THR A 582 8.15 30.14 -30.18
N LYS A 583 7.84 31.28 -29.54
CA LYS A 583 8.59 32.54 -29.56
C LYS A 583 9.48 32.76 -28.32
N PHE A 584 9.46 31.83 -27.35
CA PHE A 584 10.28 31.92 -26.13
C PHE A 584 11.77 32.09 -26.42
N SER A 585 12.43 32.89 -25.57
CA SER A 585 13.78 33.40 -25.81
C SER A 585 14.86 32.30 -25.91
N GLY A 586 15.94 32.60 -26.65
CA GLY A 586 17.09 31.68 -26.74
C GLY A 586 17.70 31.34 -25.38
N ASN A 587 17.78 32.33 -24.48
CA ASN A 587 18.27 32.13 -23.11
C ASN A 587 17.33 31.24 -22.28
N PHE A 588 16.00 31.38 -22.42
CA PHE A 588 15.05 30.46 -21.80
C PHE A 588 15.26 29.04 -22.33
N ASN A 589 15.36 28.86 -23.65
CA ASN A 589 15.58 27.58 -24.29
C ASN A 589 16.85 26.85 -23.79
N THR A 590 17.97 27.55 -23.67
CA THR A 590 19.21 26.97 -23.12
C THR A 590 19.03 26.52 -21.67
N ARG A 591 18.39 27.35 -20.82
CA ARG A 591 18.05 26.97 -19.43
C ARG A 591 17.14 25.74 -19.39
N THR A 592 16.10 25.66 -20.23
CA THR A 592 15.21 24.49 -20.32
C THR A 592 15.98 23.21 -20.62
N MET A 593 16.81 23.21 -21.66
CA MET A 593 17.58 22.02 -22.07
C MET A 593 18.64 21.63 -21.03
N GLN A 594 19.20 22.60 -20.31
CA GLN A 594 20.15 22.38 -19.24
C GLN A 594 19.50 21.74 -18.01
N TYR A 595 18.39 22.29 -17.49
CA TYR A 595 17.83 21.91 -16.19
C TYR A 595 16.71 20.87 -16.25
N VAL A 596 15.89 20.83 -17.31
CA VAL A 596 14.71 19.96 -17.38
C VAL A 596 15.01 18.68 -18.17
N LYS A 597 15.42 17.62 -17.48
CA LYS A 597 15.87 16.35 -18.10
C LYS A 597 14.76 15.36 -18.48
N ALA A 598 13.49 15.76 -18.39
CA ALA A 598 12.36 14.93 -18.79
C ALA A 598 12.44 14.50 -20.28
N PRO A 599 12.30 13.21 -20.63
CA PRO A 599 12.49 12.71 -22.00
C PRO A 599 11.61 13.38 -23.06
N SER A 600 10.36 13.72 -22.70
CA SER A 600 9.42 14.44 -23.56
C SER A 600 9.93 15.85 -23.87
N VAL A 601 10.35 16.61 -22.87
CA VAL A 601 10.95 17.95 -23.04
C VAL A 601 12.20 17.86 -23.91
N GLN A 602 13.13 16.94 -23.61
CA GLN A 602 14.39 16.81 -24.36
C GLN A 602 14.17 16.46 -25.84
N THR A 603 13.08 15.75 -26.18
CA THR A 603 12.76 15.32 -27.56
C THR A 603 11.89 16.33 -28.32
N ILE A 604 10.91 16.95 -27.65
CA ILE A 604 9.89 17.79 -28.30
C ILE A 604 10.29 19.28 -28.28
N TRP A 605 10.95 19.74 -27.22
CA TRP A 605 11.30 21.16 -27.05
C TRP A 605 12.26 21.72 -28.11
N PRO A 606 13.26 20.95 -28.63
CA PRO A 606 14.08 21.37 -29.76
C PRO A 606 13.26 21.58 -31.05
N GLU A 607 12.26 20.74 -31.32
CA GLU A 607 11.37 20.86 -32.49
C GLU A 607 10.08 21.66 -32.21
N ARG A 608 9.97 22.37 -31.07
CA ARG A 608 8.69 22.91 -30.57
C ARG A 608 7.93 23.75 -31.59
N GLN A 609 8.62 24.56 -32.39
CA GLN A 609 7.98 25.41 -33.41
C GLN A 609 7.17 24.57 -34.41
N LYS A 610 7.80 23.54 -34.98
CA LYS A 610 7.19 22.59 -35.93
C LYS A 610 6.09 21.75 -35.27
N LYS A 611 6.32 21.25 -34.05
CA LYS A 611 5.37 20.40 -33.32
C LYS A 611 4.11 21.17 -32.91
N PHE A 612 4.27 22.37 -32.37
CA PHE A 612 3.16 23.19 -31.86
C PHE A 612 2.34 23.78 -33.01
N GLN A 613 2.98 24.24 -34.10
CA GLN A 613 2.28 24.66 -35.32
C GLN A 613 1.48 23.51 -35.95
N LYS A 614 2.03 22.28 -35.99
CA LYS A 614 1.31 21.10 -36.46
C LYS A 614 0.06 20.82 -35.61
N LEU A 615 0.18 20.84 -34.28
CA LEU A 615 -0.97 20.65 -33.39
C LEU A 615 -2.06 21.70 -33.64
N VAL A 616 -1.71 22.98 -33.73
CA VAL A 616 -2.69 24.05 -34.00
C VAL A 616 -3.36 23.87 -35.37
N SER A 617 -2.65 23.34 -36.38
CA SER A 617 -3.24 23.01 -37.68
C SER A 617 -4.22 21.83 -37.60
N GLU A 618 -3.87 20.76 -36.87
CA GLU A 618 -4.74 19.59 -36.68
C GLU A 618 -6.02 19.96 -35.90
N LEU A 619 -5.90 20.79 -34.86
CA LEU A 619 -7.05 21.31 -34.11
C LEU A 619 -7.93 22.24 -34.94
N LYS A 620 -7.35 23.00 -35.89
CA LYS A 620 -8.11 23.82 -36.83
C LYS A 620 -8.96 22.96 -37.78
N GLU A 621 -8.40 21.86 -38.28
CA GLU A 621 -9.13 20.90 -39.13
C GLU A 621 -10.30 20.28 -38.36
N LEU A 622 -10.08 19.87 -37.10
CA LEU A 622 -11.12 19.34 -36.23
C LEU A 622 -12.24 20.37 -35.96
N ASN A 623 -11.90 21.64 -35.68
CA ASN A 623 -12.88 22.70 -35.53
C ASN A 623 -13.67 22.95 -36.83
N ASN A 624 -13.03 22.91 -37.99
CA ASN A 624 -13.72 23.05 -39.27
C ASN A 624 -14.70 21.88 -39.53
N PHE A 625 -14.38 20.67 -39.05
CA PHE A 625 -15.29 19.52 -39.10
C PHE A 625 -16.49 19.67 -38.14
N ALA A 626 -16.30 20.32 -36.99
CA ALA A 626 -17.38 20.60 -36.04
C ALA A 626 -18.46 21.57 -36.60
N GLY A 627 -18.06 22.56 -37.41
CA GLY A 627 -18.95 23.58 -37.97
C GLY A 627 -20.22 23.02 -38.66
N PRO A 628 -20.11 22.06 -39.61
CA PRO A 628 -21.27 21.45 -40.26
C PRO A 628 -22.12 20.49 -39.41
N ILE A 629 -21.75 20.19 -38.16
CA ILE A 629 -22.44 19.23 -37.29
C ILE A 629 -22.94 19.82 -35.95
N LYS A 630 -22.48 21.00 -35.55
CA LYS A 630 -22.86 21.67 -34.29
C LYS A 630 -24.36 21.99 -34.13
N ASP A 631 -25.09 22.09 -35.23
CA ASP A 631 -26.54 22.38 -35.25
C ASP A 631 -27.38 21.11 -35.55
N LYS A 632 -26.79 19.91 -35.41
CA LYS A 632 -27.42 18.61 -35.71
C LYS A 632 -27.51 17.74 -34.45
N GLY A 633 -28.40 16.75 -34.44
CA GLY A 633 -28.60 15.89 -33.26
C GLY A 633 -27.35 15.12 -32.81
N LEU A 634 -27.30 14.75 -31.52
CA LEU A 634 -26.14 14.15 -30.82
C LEU A 634 -25.48 12.96 -31.57
N LEU A 635 -26.27 12.08 -32.20
CA LEU A 635 -25.76 10.96 -33.00
C LEU A 635 -24.98 11.37 -34.26
N THR A 636 -25.15 12.61 -34.72
CA THR A 636 -24.33 13.22 -35.77
C THR A 636 -23.13 13.95 -35.18
N MET A 637 -23.32 14.68 -34.07
CA MET A 637 -22.24 15.37 -33.35
C MET A 637 -21.12 14.42 -32.91
N ARG A 638 -21.45 13.22 -32.38
CA ARG A 638 -20.47 12.24 -31.88
C ARG A 638 -19.39 11.84 -32.91
N LYS A 639 -19.64 12.02 -34.21
CA LYS A 639 -18.66 11.78 -35.28
C LYS A 639 -17.39 12.64 -35.11
N ILE A 640 -17.46 13.72 -34.34
CA ILE A 640 -16.29 14.50 -33.92
C ILE A 640 -15.26 13.65 -33.18
N LEU A 641 -15.67 12.61 -32.45
CA LEU A 641 -14.78 11.73 -31.69
C LEU A 641 -13.93 10.86 -32.61
N ASP A 642 -14.53 10.32 -33.69
CA ASP A 642 -13.79 9.56 -34.70
C ASP A 642 -12.84 10.47 -35.50
N ASP A 643 -13.25 11.72 -35.81
CA ASP A 643 -12.39 12.70 -36.49
C ASP A 643 -11.24 13.19 -35.60
N ALA A 644 -11.50 13.39 -34.31
CA ALA A 644 -10.51 13.77 -33.28
C ALA A 644 -9.33 12.78 -33.19
N THR A 645 -9.53 11.52 -33.57
CA THR A 645 -8.42 10.53 -33.65
C THR A 645 -7.32 10.93 -34.64
N LYS A 646 -7.53 11.92 -35.51
CA LYS A 646 -6.51 12.46 -36.43
C LYS A 646 -5.53 13.42 -35.76
N VAL A 647 -5.89 14.02 -34.63
CA VAL A 647 -5.04 14.95 -33.88
C VAL A 647 -3.99 14.14 -33.09
N HIS A 648 -2.73 14.59 -33.09
CA HIS A 648 -1.62 13.86 -32.48
C HIS A 648 -1.16 14.44 -31.14
N GLY A 649 -0.98 15.75 -31.06
CA GLY A 649 -0.44 16.39 -29.86
C GLY A 649 0.96 15.90 -29.46
N PHE A 650 1.27 15.94 -28.17
CA PHE A 650 2.55 15.54 -27.58
C PHE A 650 2.50 15.41 -26.03
N PRO A 651 3.24 14.48 -25.41
CA PRO A 651 3.16 14.22 -23.96
C PRO A 651 3.87 15.24 -23.05
N GLU A 652 3.17 15.67 -22.00
CA GLU A 652 3.61 16.26 -20.72
C GLU A 652 4.64 17.42 -20.70
N VAL A 653 5.00 18.01 -21.84
CA VAL A 653 6.04 19.05 -21.94
C VAL A 653 5.84 20.18 -20.91
N PHE A 654 4.67 20.83 -20.90
CA PHE A 654 4.44 22.00 -20.05
C PHE A 654 4.33 21.67 -18.55
N LYS A 655 3.87 20.47 -18.20
CA LYS A 655 3.81 19.98 -16.81
C LYS A 655 5.20 19.90 -16.18
N TYR A 656 6.19 19.38 -16.92
CA TYR A 656 7.59 19.39 -16.46
C TYR A 656 8.19 20.81 -16.41
N LEU A 657 7.81 21.71 -17.32
CA LEU A 657 8.29 23.10 -17.24
C LEU A 657 7.72 23.85 -16.02
N ALA A 658 6.43 23.67 -15.73
CA ALA A 658 5.76 24.29 -14.58
C ALA A 658 6.33 23.86 -13.22
N ALA A 659 7.00 22.71 -13.14
CA ALA A 659 7.67 22.23 -11.94
C ALA A 659 9.07 22.83 -11.71
N TYR A 660 9.72 23.37 -12.76
CA TYR A 660 11.10 23.86 -12.71
C TYR A 660 11.22 25.39 -12.81
N PHE A 661 10.24 26.08 -13.40
CA PHE A 661 10.24 27.54 -13.56
C PHE A 661 9.27 28.20 -12.57
N SER A 662 9.53 29.46 -12.23
CA SER A 662 8.82 30.19 -11.16
C SER A 662 8.17 31.48 -11.69
N ASP A 663 7.33 32.11 -10.86
CA ASP A 663 6.70 33.41 -11.10
C ASP A 663 7.66 34.56 -11.48
N LYS A 664 8.96 34.38 -11.26
CA LYS A 664 10.04 35.29 -11.65
C LYS A 664 10.43 35.20 -13.14
N ASP A 665 10.06 34.12 -13.84
CA ASP A 665 10.29 33.96 -15.27
C ASP A 665 9.11 34.53 -16.08
N LYS A 666 9.39 35.36 -17.10
CA LYS A 666 8.33 36.01 -17.90
C LYS A 666 7.45 35.01 -18.64
N GLU A 667 8.03 33.87 -19.00
CA GLU A 667 7.36 32.76 -19.67
C GLU A 667 6.44 31.93 -18.73
N PHE A 668 6.45 32.16 -17.41
CA PHE A 668 5.76 31.32 -16.42
C PHE A 668 4.23 31.30 -16.58
N GLU A 669 3.60 32.45 -16.86
CA GLU A 669 2.14 32.53 -17.01
C GLU A 669 1.64 31.66 -18.19
N VAL A 670 2.36 31.70 -19.32
CA VAL A 670 2.09 30.88 -20.51
C VAL A 670 2.30 29.40 -20.18
N ILE A 671 3.39 29.05 -19.48
CA ILE A 671 3.69 27.67 -19.06
C ILE A 671 2.61 27.13 -18.12
N GLN A 672 2.17 27.91 -17.12
CA GLN A 672 1.13 27.52 -16.18
C GLN A 672 -0.23 27.27 -16.86
N LYS A 673 -0.64 28.16 -17.78
CA LYS A 673 -1.88 27.96 -18.55
C LYS A 673 -1.85 26.69 -19.39
N LEU A 674 -0.71 26.39 -20.03
CA LEU A 674 -0.56 25.21 -20.88
C LEU A 674 -0.31 23.91 -20.09
N ALA A 675 0.22 23.98 -18.86
CA ALA A 675 0.43 22.81 -18.00
C ALA A 675 -0.86 22.19 -17.45
N GLN A 676 -2.00 22.90 -17.55
CA GLN A 676 -3.33 22.42 -17.13
C GLN A 676 -4.06 21.58 -18.20
N ILE A 677 -3.47 21.41 -19.38
CA ILE A 677 -4.04 20.67 -20.50
C ILE A 677 -3.16 19.46 -20.78
N ASP A 678 -3.75 18.26 -20.79
CA ASP A 678 -3.08 17.10 -21.35
C ASP A 678 -3.10 17.19 -22.88
N MET A 679 -1.92 17.16 -23.49
CA MET A 679 -1.77 17.26 -24.94
C MET A 679 -1.39 15.93 -25.58
N ASP A 680 -1.33 14.80 -24.85
CA ASP A 680 -0.98 13.49 -25.43
C ASP A 680 -2.17 12.79 -26.13
N PHE A 681 -2.74 13.48 -27.11
CA PHE A 681 -3.91 12.98 -27.85
C PHE A 681 -3.65 11.66 -28.60
N ALA A 682 -2.40 11.43 -29.02
CA ALA A 682 -2.03 10.25 -29.79
C ALA A 682 -2.09 8.94 -28.99
N SER A 683 -1.73 8.94 -27.72
CA SER A 683 -1.84 7.74 -26.86
C SER A 683 -3.29 7.45 -26.45
N GLN A 684 -4.15 8.47 -26.47
CA GLN A 684 -5.52 8.42 -25.95
C GLN A 684 -6.60 8.17 -27.03
N LYS A 685 -6.21 7.95 -28.29
CA LYS A 685 -7.13 7.68 -29.42
C LYS A 685 -8.13 6.54 -29.18
N GLY A 686 -7.75 5.54 -28.37
CA GLY A 686 -8.65 4.44 -27.99
C GLY A 686 -9.87 4.88 -27.19
N TYR A 687 -9.73 5.91 -26.34
CA TYR A 687 -10.84 6.43 -25.52
C TYR A 687 -11.86 7.21 -26.36
N LEU A 688 -11.43 7.92 -27.40
CA LEU A 688 -12.33 8.62 -28.34
C LEU A 688 -13.27 7.63 -29.05
N HIS A 689 -12.73 6.52 -29.57
CA HIS A 689 -13.55 5.52 -30.25
C HIS A 689 -14.48 4.76 -29.28
N ALA A 690 -13.99 4.42 -28.07
CA ALA A 690 -14.82 3.82 -27.03
C ALA A 690 -16.00 4.74 -26.63
N ALA A 691 -15.75 6.03 -26.44
CA ALA A 691 -16.79 7.01 -26.17
C ALA A 691 -17.80 7.15 -27.33
N SER A 692 -17.35 7.10 -28.59
CA SER A 692 -18.24 7.14 -29.76
C SER A 692 -19.25 5.99 -29.75
N LEU A 693 -18.81 4.78 -29.37
CA LEU A 693 -19.67 3.59 -29.25
C LEU A 693 -20.68 3.70 -28.09
N SER A 694 -20.29 4.29 -26.95
CA SER A 694 -21.18 4.48 -25.79
C SER A 694 -22.46 5.27 -26.12
N PHE A 695 -22.46 6.13 -27.15
CA PHE A 695 -23.67 6.83 -27.59
C PHE A 695 -24.76 5.91 -28.17
N ASP A 696 -24.40 4.77 -28.79
CA ASP A 696 -25.42 3.81 -29.27
C ASP A 696 -26.05 3.05 -28.10
N GLU A 697 -25.26 2.68 -27.10
CA GLU A 697 -25.75 2.01 -25.89
C GLU A 697 -26.62 2.94 -25.04
N LEU A 698 -26.21 4.21 -24.87
CA LEU A 698 -27.02 5.23 -24.20
C LEU A 698 -28.31 5.54 -24.98
N ARG A 699 -28.27 5.57 -26.32
CA ARG A 699 -29.48 5.72 -27.13
C ARG A 699 -30.47 4.59 -26.82
N LEU A 700 -30.04 3.33 -26.86
CA LEU A 700 -30.92 2.19 -26.55
C LEU A 700 -31.51 2.26 -25.13
N TYR A 701 -30.71 2.70 -24.16
CA TYR A 701 -31.15 2.91 -22.77
C TYR A 701 -32.21 4.02 -22.64
N PHE A 702 -32.00 5.17 -23.28
CA PHE A 702 -32.97 6.27 -23.25
C PHE A 702 -34.22 5.99 -24.11
N ASP A 703 -34.08 5.33 -25.25
CA ASP A 703 -35.21 4.88 -26.09
C ASP A 703 -36.14 3.93 -25.31
N ASP A 704 -35.60 3.01 -24.50
CA ASP A 704 -36.37 2.13 -23.59
C ASP A 704 -36.98 2.87 -22.38
N ILE A 705 -36.28 3.83 -21.78
CA ILE A 705 -36.81 4.61 -20.64
C ILE A 705 -37.96 5.53 -21.06
N PHE A 706 -37.81 6.22 -22.19
CA PHE A 706 -38.81 7.17 -22.67
C PHE A 706 -39.89 6.51 -23.54
N GLY A 707 -39.78 5.21 -23.83
CA GLY A 707 -40.74 4.47 -24.66
C GLY A 707 -40.72 4.91 -26.12
N ILE A 708 -39.58 5.40 -26.62
CA ILE A 708 -39.38 5.87 -28.00
C ILE A 708 -39.03 4.65 -28.87
N SER A 709 -39.97 3.72 -28.99
CA SER A 709 -39.85 2.61 -29.93
C SER A 709 -40.37 3.04 -31.31
N GLU A 710 -39.47 3.53 -32.16
CA GLU A 710 -39.68 3.42 -33.60
C GLU A 710 -39.70 1.93 -33.96
N ASN A 711 -40.89 1.38 -34.22
CA ASN A 711 -41.02 0.06 -34.81
C ASN A 711 -40.17 0.01 -36.09
N PRO A 712 -39.29 -0.98 -36.26
CA PRO A 712 -38.58 -1.15 -37.52
C PRO A 712 -39.60 -1.33 -38.64
N HIS A 713 -39.61 -0.40 -39.60
CA HIS A 713 -40.31 -0.62 -40.86
C HIS A 713 -39.63 -1.80 -41.57
N HIS A 714 -40.21 -2.99 -41.46
CA HIS A 714 -39.97 -4.04 -42.43
C HIS A 714 -40.56 -3.58 -43.76
N GLU A 715 -39.69 -3.32 -44.74
CA GLU A 715 -40.09 -3.37 -46.14
C GLU A 715 -40.70 -4.76 -46.43
N VAL A 716 -41.76 -4.77 -47.23
CA VAL A 716 -42.61 -5.95 -47.41
C VAL A 716 -41.92 -6.95 -48.34
N GLU A 717 -41.32 -7.99 -47.76
CA GLU A 717 -41.20 -9.28 -48.45
C GLU A 717 -42.38 -10.19 -48.10
N HIS A 718 -42.77 -11.03 -49.07
CA HIS A 718 -44.04 -11.72 -49.13
C HIS A 718 -44.36 -12.61 -47.91
N ASN A 719 -45.67 -12.93 -47.78
CA ASN A 719 -46.32 -13.69 -46.70
C ASN A 719 -45.90 -15.17 -46.58
N TYR A 720 -44.61 -15.46 -46.71
CA TYR A 720 -43.97 -16.70 -46.31
C TYR A 720 -43.69 -16.74 -44.82
N LEU A 721 -43.48 -15.59 -44.15
CA LEU A 721 -43.14 -15.58 -42.71
C LEU A 721 -44.26 -16.17 -41.85
N THR A 722 -45.53 -15.84 -42.11
CA THR A 722 -46.66 -16.37 -41.33
C THR A 722 -46.86 -17.87 -41.57
N ALA A 723 -46.72 -18.32 -42.82
CA ALA A 723 -46.74 -19.75 -43.16
C ALA A 723 -45.53 -20.48 -42.56
N ALA A 724 -44.34 -19.88 -42.58
CA ALA A 724 -43.12 -20.41 -41.99
C ALA A 724 -43.20 -20.45 -40.46
N LEU A 725 -43.84 -19.49 -39.80
CA LEU A 725 -44.08 -19.48 -38.35
C LEU A 725 -45.10 -20.56 -37.96
N ILE A 726 -46.15 -20.79 -38.75
CA ILE A 726 -47.08 -21.91 -38.55
C ILE A 726 -46.37 -23.25 -38.80
N CYS A 727 -45.61 -23.38 -39.87
CA CYS A 727 -44.79 -24.56 -40.15
C CYS A 727 -43.71 -24.79 -39.09
N LEU A 728 -43.12 -23.73 -38.52
CA LEU A 728 -42.15 -23.80 -37.42
C LEU A 728 -42.83 -24.20 -36.11
N ALA A 729 -44.02 -23.68 -35.82
CA ALA A 729 -44.81 -24.07 -34.65
C ALA A 729 -45.26 -25.55 -34.75
N VAL A 730 -45.70 -25.99 -35.93
CA VAL A 730 -46.06 -27.40 -36.21
C VAL A 730 -44.79 -28.28 -36.19
N PHE A 731 -43.68 -27.84 -36.75
CA PHE A 731 -42.40 -28.55 -36.70
C PHE A 731 -41.88 -28.67 -35.26
N LEU A 732 -41.96 -27.62 -34.46
CA LEU A 732 -41.64 -27.63 -33.03
C LEU A 732 -42.59 -28.54 -32.25
N ALA A 733 -43.89 -28.52 -32.54
CA ALA A 733 -44.85 -29.44 -31.93
C ALA A 733 -44.53 -30.91 -32.28
N ILE A 734 -44.25 -31.21 -33.56
CA ILE A 734 -43.80 -32.55 -34.01
C ILE A 734 -42.48 -32.92 -33.33
N LEU A 735 -41.51 -32.01 -33.23
CA LEU A 735 -40.22 -32.26 -32.59
C LEU A 735 -40.37 -32.51 -31.09
N ILE A 736 -41.27 -31.78 -30.41
CA ILE A 736 -41.67 -32.03 -29.01
C ILE A 736 -42.32 -33.40 -28.89
N THR A 737 -43.27 -33.76 -29.77
CA THR A 737 -43.90 -35.09 -29.79
C THR A 737 -42.89 -36.21 -30.02
N VAL A 738 -41.93 -36.03 -30.95
CA VAL A 738 -40.83 -36.97 -31.19
C VAL A 738 -39.91 -37.07 -29.97
N VAL A 739 -39.59 -35.96 -29.30
CA VAL A 739 -38.80 -35.96 -28.05
C VAL A 739 -39.56 -36.65 -26.91
N LEU A 740 -40.87 -36.49 -26.81
CA LEU A 740 -41.73 -37.19 -25.83
C LEU A 740 -41.80 -38.70 -26.10
N ILE A 741 -42.04 -39.11 -27.34
CA ILE A 741 -42.01 -40.52 -27.76
C ILE A 741 -40.61 -41.11 -27.50
N PHE A 742 -39.55 -40.37 -27.80
CA PHE A 742 -38.18 -40.77 -27.51
C PHE A 742 -37.93 -40.90 -26.00
N ALA A 743 -38.47 -40.00 -25.17
CA ALA A 743 -38.40 -40.05 -23.71
C ALA A 743 -39.16 -41.25 -23.10
N LEU A 744 -40.09 -41.88 -23.83
CA LEU A 744 -40.71 -43.14 -23.42
C LEU A 744 -39.79 -44.36 -23.63
N THR A 745 -38.75 -44.25 -24.46
CA THR A 745 -37.76 -45.32 -24.67
C THR A 745 -36.65 -45.34 -23.60
N LYS A 746 -36.13 -46.53 -23.26
CA LYS A 746 -35.03 -46.71 -22.29
C LYS A 746 -33.73 -46.03 -22.73
N SER A 747 -33.45 -46.01 -24.04
CA SER A 747 -32.29 -45.34 -24.65
C SER A 747 -32.46 -43.81 -24.68
N GLY A 748 -33.67 -43.32 -24.99
CA GLY A 748 -33.98 -41.89 -25.02
C GLY A 748 -33.93 -41.25 -23.64
N ARG A 749 -34.50 -41.88 -22.59
CA ARG A 749 -34.31 -41.42 -21.19
C ARG A 749 -32.84 -41.24 -20.82
N LYS A 750 -31.98 -42.18 -21.22
CA LYS A 750 -30.53 -42.11 -20.94
C LYS A 750 -29.85 -40.95 -21.68
N ARG A 751 -30.22 -40.67 -22.93
CA ARG A 751 -29.68 -39.53 -23.70
C ARG A 751 -30.21 -38.18 -23.20
N ILE A 752 -31.50 -38.06 -22.93
CA ILE A 752 -32.13 -36.84 -22.40
C ILE A 752 -31.55 -36.49 -21.03
N ARG A 753 -31.39 -37.48 -20.12
CA ARG A 753 -30.72 -37.26 -18.82
C ARG A 753 -29.28 -36.77 -19.00
N LYS A 754 -28.52 -37.31 -19.96
CA LYS A 754 -27.16 -36.84 -20.27
C LYS A 754 -27.13 -35.42 -20.83
N LEU A 755 -28.11 -35.03 -21.65
CA LEU A 755 -28.28 -33.66 -22.15
C LEU A 755 -28.65 -32.68 -21.03
N TYR A 756 -29.59 -33.04 -20.15
CA TYR A 756 -29.93 -32.29 -18.94
C TYR A 756 -28.70 -32.01 -18.10
N PHE A 757 -27.93 -33.05 -17.76
CA PHE A 757 -26.70 -32.91 -16.97
C PHE A 757 -25.61 -32.04 -17.62
N TYR A 758 -25.60 -31.90 -18.95
CA TYR A 758 -24.61 -31.08 -19.64
C TYR A 758 -25.03 -29.60 -19.77
N TYR A 759 -26.30 -29.35 -20.12
CA TYR A 759 -26.80 -28.00 -20.41
C TYR A 759 -27.57 -27.35 -19.24
N PHE A 760 -28.34 -28.11 -18.46
CA PHE A 760 -29.40 -27.57 -17.59
C PHE A 760 -29.31 -27.94 -16.10
N ALA A 761 -28.45 -28.90 -15.70
CA ALA A 761 -28.34 -29.32 -14.31
C ALA A 761 -27.78 -28.21 -13.40
N LYS A 762 -28.31 -28.17 -12.17
CA LYS A 762 -27.92 -27.23 -11.11
C LYS A 762 -26.74 -27.78 -10.29
N PRO A 763 -26.02 -26.94 -9.50
CA PRO A 763 -24.94 -27.37 -8.61
C PRO A 763 -25.28 -28.61 -7.77
N GLU A 764 -26.49 -28.65 -7.21
CA GLU A 764 -26.94 -29.71 -6.29
C GLU A 764 -27.06 -31.08 -6.99
N ASP A 765 -27.31 -31.10 -8.29
CA ASP A 765 -27.36 -32.34 -9.07
C ASP A 765 -25.95 -32.88 -9.41
N PHE A 766 -24.93 -32.02 -9.45
CA PHE A 766 -23.54 -32.45 -9.57
C PHE A 766 -23.01 -32.99 -8.23
N GLU A 767 -23.38 -32.39 -7.09
CA GLU A 767 -23.03 -32.91 -5.76
C GLU A 767 -23.52 -34.35 -5.56
N LYS A 768 -24.75 -34.66 -5.98
CA LYS A 768 -25.32 -36.03 -5.96
C LYS A 768 -24.49 -37.06 -6.74
N ARG A 769 -23.60 -36.64 -7.64
CA ARG A 769 -22.65 -37.52 -8.36
C ARG A 769 -21.25 -37.48 -7.75
N TRP A 770 -20.72 -36.31 -7.42
CA TRP A 770 -19.37 -36.17 -6.89
C TRP A 770 -19.17 -36.70 -5.46
N ARG A 771 -20.24 -36.94 -4.70
CA ARG A 771 -20.15 -37.67 -3.42
C ARG A 771 -19.55 -39.09 -3.55
N TYR A 772 -19.56 -39.69 -4.74
CA TYR A 772 -18.89 -40.97 -5.00
C TYR A 772 -17.43 -40.84 -5.48
N SER A 773 -16.89 -39.62 -5.63
CA SER A 773 -15.52 -39.40 -6.14
C SER A 773 -14.45 -40.13 -5.33
N LEU A 774 -14.66 -40.35 -4.03
CA LEU A 774 -13.75 -41.12 -3.18
C LEU A 774 -13.45 -42.52 -3.75
N PHE A 775 -14.49 -43.14 -4.30
CA PHE A 775 -14.50 -44.53 -4.79
C PHE A 775 -14.26 -44.62 -6.30
N MET A 776 -14.63 -43.57 -7.05
CA MET A 776 -14.46 -43.51 -8.52
C MET A 776 -13.06 -43.05 -8.94
N ASP A 777 -12.46 -42.14 -8.17
CA ASP A 777 -11.29 -41.36 -8.59
C ASP A 777 -9.99 -41.88 -7.97
N ARG A 778 -10.05 -42.94 -7.16
CA ARG A 778 -8.91 -43.56 -6.49
C ARG A 778 -8.60 -44.96 -7.00
N VAL A 779 -7.31 -45.28 -7.04
CA VAL A 779 -6.77 -46.62 -7.33
C VAL A 779 -5.68 -46.90 -6.28
N GLU A 780 -5.80 -48.02 -5.57
CA GLU A 780 -4.89 -48.44 -4.47
C GLU A 780 -4.71 -47.46 -3.28
N GLY A 781 -5.51 -46.39 -3.23
CA GLY A 781 -5.43 -45.31 -2.22
C GLY A 781 -5.15 -43.94 -2.84
N LYS A 782 -4.46 -43.91 -3.99
CA LYS A 782 -3.98 -42.71 -4.68
C LYS A 782 -5.01 -42.16 -5.64
N ASN A 783 -4.99 -40.84 -5.87
CA ASN A 783 -5.89 -40.21 -6.83
C ASN A 783 -5.39 -40.45 -8.27
N ALA A 784 -6.21 -41.16 -9.05
CA ALA A 784 -5.86 -41.63 -10.38
C ALA A 784 -5.78 -40.51 -11.44
N LEU A 785 -6.29 -39.31 -11.15
CA LEU A 785 -6.11 -38.13 -12.01
C LEU A 785 -4.75 -37.47 -11.73
N HIS A 786 -4.33 -37.34 -10.46
CA HIS A 786 -2.98 -36.87 -10.13
C HIS A 786 -1.89 -37.81 -10.64
N ASP A 787 -2.08 -39.12 -10.53
CA ASP A 787 -1.11 -40.10 -11.04
C ASP A 787 -0.96 -39.98 -12.58
N ALA A 788 -2.07 -39.91 -13.33
CA ALA A 788 -2.04 -39.74 -14.78
C ALA A 788 -1.37 -38.43 -15.25
N VAL A 789 -1.47 -37.36 -14.46
CA VAL A 789 -0.76 -36.09 -14.70
C VAL A 789 0.72 -36.20 -14.34
N ARG A 790 1.06 -36.90 -13.24
CA ARG A 790 2.47 -37.13 -12.81
C ARG A 790 3.23 -38.00 -13.81
N GLU A 791 2.54 -38.96 -14.42
CA GLU A 791 3.03 -39.89 -15.45
C GLU A 791 3.10 -39.27 -16.86
N ILE A 792 2.78 -37.97 -17.01
CA ILE A 792 2.81 -37.25 -18.30
C ILE A 792 1.95 -37.94 -19.37
N ASN A 793 0.75 -38.40 -19.01
CA ASN A 793 -0.09 -39.18 -19.90
C ASN A 793 -1.41 -38.44 -20.25
N PRO A 794 -1.43 -37.61 -21.31
CA PRO A 794 -2.63 -36.90 -21.80
C PRO A 794 -3.82 -37.84 -22.03
N THR A 795 -3.58 -39.03 -22.60
CA THR A 795 -4.60 -40.02 -22.93
C THR A 795 -5.27 -40.57 -21.67
N ASN A 796 -4.48 -40.97 -20.66
CA ASN A 796 -5.01 -41.44 -19.38
C ASN A 796 -5.67 -40.29 -18.61
N THR A 797 -5.10 -39.09 -18.61
CA THR A 797 -5.71 -37.90 -18.01
C THR A 797 -7.10 -37.66 -18.58
N LEU A 798 -7.22 -37.59 -19.91
CA LEU A 798 -8.51 -37.43 -20.60
C LEU A 798 -9.46 -38.61 -20.35
N LYS A 799 -8.95 -39.84 -20.23
CA LYS A 799 -9.75 -41.04 -19.91
C LYS A 799 -10.33 -41.00 -18.49
N ARG A 800 -9.58 -40.50 -17.50
CA ARG A 800 -10.07 -40.27 -16.12
C ARG A 800 -11.11 -39.16 -16.07
N LEU A 801 -10.86 -38.03 -16.73
CA LEU A 801 -11.82 -36.92 -16.85
C LEU A 801 -13.12 -37.35 -17.57
N LYS A 802 -13.03 -38.15 -18.63
CA LYS A 802 -14.21 -38.72 -19.32
C LYS A 802 -15.04 -39.67 -18.45
N LYS A 803 -14.42 -40.34 -17.47
CA LYS A 803 -15.10 -41.20 -16.48
C LYS A 803 -15.72 -40.43 -15.31
N GLY A 804 -15.41 -39.14 -15.16
CA GLY A 804 -16.00 -38.30 -14.12
C GLY A 804 -15.05 -37.72 -13.07
N ALA A 805 -13.74 -37.95 -13.20
CA ALA A 805 -12.81 -37.61 -12.14
C ALA A 805 -12.91 -36.15 -11.69
N TYR A 806 -13.03 -35.92 -10.38
CA TYR A 806 -13.15 -34.57 -9.83
C TYR A 806 -11.89 -33.75 -10.12
N ILE A 807 -12.03 -32.81 -11.05
CA ILE A 807 -10.90 -32.16 -11.70
C ILE A 807 -10.08 -31.22 -10.79
N ASN A 808 -10.70 -30.73 -9.72
CA ASN A 808 -10.10 -29.79 -8.76
C ASN A 808 -9.67 -30.47 -7.44
N VAL A 809 -9.46 -31.79 -7.43
CA VAL A 809 -8.95 -32.53 -6.26
C VAL A 809 -7.57 -32.01 -5.83
N PHE A 810 -7.33 -31.83 -4.53
CA PHE A 810 -6.01 -31.44 -4.02
C PHE A 810 -5.15 -32.66 -3.68
N ASN A 811 -3.89 -32.65 -4.08
CA ASN A 811 -2.94 -33.71 -3.73
C ASN A 811 -2.39 -33.49 -2.33
N ARG A 812 -2.62 -34.47 -1.44
CA ARG A 812 -2.13 -34.46 -0.05
C ARG A 812 -0.61 -34.65 0.06
N MET A 813 0.10 -35.15 -0.95
CA MET A 813 1.55 -35.43 -0.83
C MET A 813 2.47 -34.28 -1.27
N PHE A 814 1.95 -33.26 -1.98
CA PHE A 814 2.79 -32.22 -2.60
C PHE A 814 2.14 -30.82 -2.49
N HIS A 815 2.32 -30.15 -1.36
CA HIS A 815 1.93 -28.75 -1.11
C HIS A 815 0.48 -28.37 -1.46
N GLY A 816 -0.49 -29.29 -1.32
CA GLY A 816 -1.89 -29.02 -1.61
C GLY A 816 -2.12 -28.57 -3.07
N ASN A 817 -1.50 -29.23 -4.05
CA ASN A 817 -1.61 -28.86 -5.47
C ASN A 817 -2.78 -29.58 -6.18
N THR A 818 -3.58 -28.85 -6.97
CA THR A 818 -4.55 -29.47 -7.92
C THR A 818 -3.80 -30.10 -9.11
N PRO A 819 -4.44 -30.97 -9.95
CA PRO A 819 -3.80 -31.52 -11.14
C PRO A 819 -3.28 -30.41 -12.08
N LEU A 820 -3.98 -29.28 -12.14
CA LEU A 820 -3.58 -28.13 -12.96
C LEU A 820 -2.32 -27.43 -12.42
N HIS A 821 -2.18 -27.30 -11.09
CA HIS A 821 -0.92 -26.83 -10.49
C HIS A 821 0.25 -27.77 -10.81
N VAL A 822 0.05 -29.09 -10.71
CA VAL A 822 1.09 -30.09 -10.99
C VAL A 822 1.51 -30.05 -12.46
N ALA A 823 0.56 -29.99 -13.39
CA ALA A 823 0.83 -29.89 -14.83
C ALA A 823 1.54 -28.57 -15.19
N THR A 824 1.18 -27.46 -14.52
CA THR A 824 1.81 -26.15 -14.76
C THR A 824 3.22 -26.08 -14.19
N LYS A 825 3.44 -26.52 -12.94
CA LYS A 825 4.77 -26.58 -12.30
C LYS A 825 5.77 -27.41 -13.10
N ARG A 826 5.30 -28.44 -13.81
CA ARG A 826 6.13 -29.38 -14.58
C ARG A 826 6.24 -29.07 -16.08
N GLY A 827 5.58 -28.02 -16.58
CA GLY A 827 5.66 -27.63 -17.99
C GLY A 827 4.99 -28.64 -18.93
N TYR A 828 3.75 -29.07 -18.65
CA TYR A 828 3.00 -30.04 -19.49
C TYR A 828 1.85 -29.36 -20.26
N PRO A 829 2.12 -28.65 -21.38
CA PRO A 829 1.13 -27.81 -22.07
C PRO A 829 -0.12 -28.58 -22.53
N ASP A 830 0.03 -29.78 -23.09
CA ASP A 830 -1.12 -30.62 -23.50
C ASP A 830 -2.04 -30.97 -22.33
N ILE A 831 -1.45 -31.28 -21.17
CA ILE A 831 -2.18 -31.67 -19.97
C ILE A 831 -2.85 -30.44 -19.34
N VAL A 832 -2.17 -29.28 -19.32
CA VAL A 832 -2.74 -27.99 -18.93
C VAL A 832 -3.95 -27.65 -19.83
N GLU A 833 -3.82 -27.80 -21.16
CA GLU A 833 -4.92 -27.52 -22.09
C GLU A 833 -6.10 -28.50 -21.91
N ILE A 834 -5.82 -29.79 -21.73
CA ILE A 834 -6.85 -30.81 -21.44
C ILE A 834 -7.58 -30.48 -20.14
N LEU A 835 -6.88 -30.12 -19.06
CA LEU A 835 -7.49 -29.80 -17.78
C LEU A 835 -8.37 -28.53 -17.88
N ILE A 836 -7.86 -27.46 -18.47
CA ILE A 836 -8.61 -26.21 -18.67
C ILE A 836 -9.86 -26.45 -19.53
N LYS A 837 -9.74 -27.15 -20.68
CA LYS A 837 -10.87 -27.48 -21.57
C LYS A 837 -11.95 -28.37 -20.92
N ASN A 838 -11.62 -29.07 -19.83
CA ASN A 838 -12.55 -29.91 -19.07
C ASN A 838 -12.98 -29.28 -17.74
N GLY A 839 -12.77 -27.97 -17.54
CA GLY A 839 -13.35 -27.20 -16.43
C GLY A 839 -12.50 -27.15 -15.15
N ALA A 840 -11.18 -27.29 -15.25
CA ALA A 840 -10.29 -27.07 -14.11
C ALA A 840 -10.34 -25.60 -13.67
N ASP A 841 -10.47 -25.37 -12.36
CA ASP A 841 -10.45 -24.01 -11.81
C ASP A 841 -9.01 -23.48 -11.74
N ARG A 842 -8.84 -22.21 -12.12
CA ARG A 842 -7.57 -21.49 -12.23
C ARG A 842 -7.37 -20.47 -11.12
N THR A 843 -8.40 -20.25 -10.30
CA THR A 843 -8.40 -19.33 -9.15
C THR A 843 -8.06 -20.02 -7.83
N TYR A 844 -8.10 -21.36 -7.79
CA TYR A 844 -7.79 -22.13 -6.60
C TYR A 844 -6.34 -21.93 -6.18
N LEU A 845 -6.11 -21.60 -4.91
CA LEU A 845 -4.76 -21.48 -4.35
C LEU A 845 -4.30 -22.82 -3.78
N ASN A 846 -3.03 -23.15 -3.94
CA ASN A 846 -2.38 -24.25 -3.22
C ASN A 846 -1.94 -23.82 -1.80
N ALA A 847 -1.26 -24.71 -1.07
CA ALA A 847 -0.76 -24.43 0.29
C ALA A 847 0.35 -23.35 0.35
N GLN A 848 0.77 -22.80 -0.80
CA GLN A 848 1.78 -21.73 -0.92
C GLN A 848 1.12 -20.40 -1.34
N ASN A 849 -0.21 -20.29 -1.28
CA ASN A 849 -1.00 -19.16 -1.77
C ASN A 849 -0.76 -18.81 -3.25
N LYS A 850 -0.38 -19.80 -4.07
CA LYS A 850 -0.20 -19.62 -5.51
C LYS A 850 -1.38 -20.24 -6.27
N THR A 851 -1.86 -19.53 -7.27
CA THR A 851 -2.72 -20.07 -8.33
C THR A 851 -1.93 -21.05 -9.23
N PRO A 852 -2.59 -21.88 -10.06
CA PRO A 852 -1.91 -22.75 -11.00
C PRO A 852 -0.97 -21.99 -11.96
N GLU A 853 -1.38 -20.83 -12.46
CA GLU A 853 -0.57 -20.01 -13.39
C GLU A 853 0.70 -19.45 -12.72
N GLN A 854 0.63 -19.10 -11.43
CA GLN A 854 1.78 -18.68 -10.62
C GLN A 854 2.74 -19.82 -10.26
N MET A 855 2.48 -21.06 -10.68
CA MET A 855 3.41 -22.19 -10.55
C MET A 855 4.44 -22.26 -11.69
N ILE A 856 4.32 -21.40 -12.72
CA ILE A 856 5.38 -21.17 -13.70
C ILE A 856 6.59 -20.56 -12.94
N PRO A 857 7.81 -21.15 -13.03
CA PRO A 857 8.99 -20.60 -12.36
C PRO A 857 9.29 -19.16 -12.82
N GLN A 858 9.88 -18.31 -11.98
CA GLN A 858 10.26 -16.95 -12.43
C GLN A 858 11.62 -16.91 -13.15
N ASN A 859 12.49 -17.90 -12.90
CA ASN A 859 13.86 -17.94 -13.40
C ASN A 859 14.06 -18.77 -14.69
N TRP A 860 13.02 -19.38 -15.28
CA TRP A 860 13.20 -20.17 -16.52
C TRP A 860 13.68 -19.32 -17.70
N ARG A 861 13.32 -18.02 -17.75
CA ARG A 861 13.80 -17.07 -18.77
C ARG A 861 15.27 -16.66 -18.61
N ILE A 862 15.89 -16.94 -17.46
CA ILE A 862 17.26 -16.51 -17.10
C ILE A 862 18.25 -17.68 -17.28
N SER A 863 17.77 -18.92 -17.27
CA SER A 863 18.55 -20.15 -17.45
C SER A 863 18.91 -20.41 -18.92
N GLN A 864 19.80 -19.61 -19.52
CA GLN A 864 20.26 -19.80 -20.90
C GLN A 864 21.26 -20.96 -21.10
N THR A 865 21.77 -21.58 -20.03
CA THR A 865 22.97 -22.44 -20.12
C THR A 865 22.70 -23.93 -20.37
N THR A 866 21.53 -24.50 -20.04
CA THR A 866 21.20 -25.91 -20.38
C THR A 866 19.69 -26.19 -20.35
N GLN A 867 19.15 -26.73 -21.48
CA GLN A 867 17.79 -27.26 -21.75
C GLN A 867 16.81 -26.37 -22.54
N THR A 868 17.01 -26.27 -23.86
CA THR A 868 16.06 -25.69 -24.82
C THR A 868 14.65 -26.26 -24.73
N GLU A 869 14.50 -27.58 -24.55
CA GLU A 869 13.20 -28.24 -24.39
C GLU A 869 12.39 -27.78 -23.17
N ALA A 870 13.04 -27.31 -22.10
CA ALA A 870 12.33 -26.87 -20.88
C ALA A 870 11.71 -25.48 -21.09
N THR A 871 12.41 -24.60 -21.79
CA THR A 871 11.98 -23.24 -22.12
C THR A 871 10.72 -23.24 -22.99
N GLU A 872 10.72 -23.99 -24.10
CA GLU A 872 9.58 -24.10 -25.03
C GLU A 872 8.30 -24.60 -24.32
N LYS A 873 8.45 -25.58 -23.42
CA LYS A 873 7.34 -26.16 -22.64
C LYS A 873 6.65 -25.15 -21.70
N PHE A 874 7.39 -24.22 -21.09
CA PHE A 874 6.79 -23.17 -20.26
C PHE A 874 6.17 -22.03 -21.09
N GLU A 875 6.75 -21.69 -22.24
CA GLU A 875 6.15 -20.75 -23.19
C GLU A 875 4.81 -21.23 -23.74
N ASP A 876 4.71 -22.52 -24.09
CA ASP A 876 3.46 -23.14 -24.53
C ASP A 876 2.40 -23.15 -23.43
N VAL A 877 2.79 -23.44 -22.18
CA VAL A 877 1.88 -23.35 -21.02
C VAL A 877 1.37 -21.91 -20.84
N GLU A 878 2.24 -20.89 -20.90
CA GLU A 878 1.84 -19.49 -20.83
C GLU A 878 0.89 -19.10 -21.99
N ARG A 879 1.15 -19.61 -23.20
CA ARG A 879 0.28 -19.43 -24.38
C ARG A 879 -1.10 -20.06 -24.18
N VAL A 880 -1.17 -21.25 -23.57
CA VAL A 880 -2.43 -21.92 -23.21
C VAL A 880 -3.22 -21.11 -22.18
N TYR A 881 -2.58 -20.60 -21.12
CA TYR A 881 -3.26 -19.73 -20.14
C TYR A 881 -3.80 -18.45 -20.80
N LYS A 882 -3.02 -17.76 -21.63
CA LYS A 882 -3.46 -16.57 -22.38
C LYS A 882 -4.66 -16.88 -23.29
N LYS A 883 -4.57 -17.94 -24.11
CA LYS A 883 -5.62 -18.39 -25.06
C LYS A 883 -6.98 -18.66 -24.41
N TYR A 884 -6.97 -19.09 -23.15
CA TYR A 884 -8.20 -19.46 -22.42
C TYR A 884 -8.54 -18.52 -21.27
N ARG A 885 -7.78 -17.46 -20.99
CA ARG A 885 -7.93 -16.59 -19.80
C ARG A 885 -9.39 -16.21 -19.51
N ASN A 886 -10.10 -15.68 -20.51
CA ASN A 886 -11.49 -15.23 -20.37
C ASN A 886 -12.56 -16.30 -20.74
N LYS A 887 -12.15 -17.55 -20.99
CA LYS A 887 -13.05 -18.66 -21.37
C LYS A 887 -13.33 -19.57 -20.17
N LYS A 888 -14.59 -19.71 -19.78
CA LYS A 888 -15.06 -20.65 -18.75
C LYS A 888 -15.46 -21.97 -19.40
N PHE A 889 -14.98 -23.09 -18.87
CA PHE A 889 -15.34 -24.45 -19.31
C PHE A 889 -16.13 -25.15 -18.21
N ARG A 890 -17.20 -25.87 -18.57
CA ARG A 890 -17.97 -26.66 -17.60
C ARG A 890 -17.21 -27.95 -17.25
N PRO A 891 -17.11 -28.32 -15.95
CA PRO A 891 -16.57 -29.61 -15.53
C PRO A 891 -17.27 -30.79 -16.22
N ARG A 892 -16.53 -31.90 -16.40
CA ARG A 892 -17.14 -33.15 -16.86
C ARG A 892 -17.99 -33.76 -15.75
N VAL A 893 -19.21 -34.14 -16.10
CA VAL A 893 -20.17 -34.79 -15.19
C VAL A 893 -19.76 -36.24 -14.96
N PRO A 894 -19.74 -36.74 -13.71
CA PRO A 894 -19.43 -38.14 -13.45
C PRO A 894 -20.43 -39.11 -14.05
N GLU A 895 -19.97 -40.32 -14.37
CA GLU A 895 -20.86 -41.44 -14.66
C GLU A 895 -21.70 -41.78 -13.40
N GLU A 896 -22.83 -42.47 -13.61
CA GLU A 896 -23.70 -42.87 -12.50
C GLU A 896 -23.05 -44.07 -11.79
N PHE A 897 -22.76 -43.93 -10.48
CA PHE A 897 -22.10 -45.00 -9.74
C PHE A 897 -23.04 -46.21 -9.64
N PRO A 898 -22.61 -47.41 -10.09
CA PRO A 898 -23.50 -48.55 -10.15
C PRO A 898 -23.80 -49.07 -8.73
N SER A 899 -25.07 -49.31 -8.44
CA SER A 899 -25.54 -49.87 -7.17
C SER A 899 -24.91 -51.23 -6.84
N SER A 900 -24.51 -52.01 -7.86
CA SER A 900 -23.73 -53.24 -7.72
C SER A 900 -22.30 -53.05 -7.19
N SER A 901 -21.82 -51.82 -7.05
CA SER A 901 -20.53 -51.47 -6.43
C SER A 901 -20.70 -50.83 -5.05
N PHE A 902 -21.93 -50.75 -4.53
CA PHE A 902 -22.16 -50.35 -3.14
C PHE A 902 -21.61 -51.41 -2.18
N HIS A 903 -20.70 -50.96 -1.33
CA HIS A 903 -20.28 -51.67 -0.13
C HIS A 903 -21.01 -50.99 1.04
N ILE A 904 -21.97 -51.68 1.65
CA ILE A 904 -22.87 -51.14 2.66
C ILE A 904 -22.47 -51.72 4.01
N TYR A 905 -22.08 -50.86 4.96
CA TYR A 905 -21.95 -51.21 6.36
C TYR A 905 -23.24 -50.77 7.09
N ILE A 906 -23.72 -51.62 8.01
CA ILE A 906 -24.86 -51.35 8.87
C ILE A 906 -24.31 -51.33 10.29
N GLU A 907 -24.65 -50.30 11.05
CA GLU A 907 -24.16 -50.09 12.42
C GLU A 907 -25.02 -50.85 13.44
N ASP A 908 -24.39 -51.32 14.52
CA ASP A 908 -24.93 -52.36 15.40
C ASP A 908 -26.14 -51.90 16.26
N THR A 909 -26.54 -50.61 16.24
CA THR A 909 -27.77 -50.11 16.90
C THR A 909 -29.03 -50.23 16.03
N VAL A 910 -28.86 -50.56 14.74
CA VAL A 910 -29.95 -50.84 13.80
C VAL A 910 -30.54 -52.22 14.09
N ASP A 911 -31.85 -52.39 13.91
CA ASP A 911 -32.56 -53.63 14.25
C ASP A 911 -31.97 -54.88 13.56
N ASP A 912 -31.63 -55.89 14.35
CA ASP A 912 -31.00 -57.13 13.88
C ASP A 912 -31.86 -57.90 12.87
N ALA A 913 -33.18 -57.93 13.04
CA ALA A 913 -34.07 -58.67 12.16
C ALA A 913 -34.15 -58.00 10.78
N LEU A 914 -34.34 -56.67 10.77
CA LEU A 914 -34.30 -55.83 9.56
C LEU A 914 -32.96 -55.93 8.84
N THR A 915 -31.86 -55.89 9.60
CA THR A 915 -30.49 -56.03 9.09
C THR A 915 -30.28 -57.38 8.42
N ASN A 916 -30.66 -58.48 9.09
CA ASN A 916 -30.53 -59.83 8.53
C ASN A 916 -31.41 -60.04 7.28
N GLU A 917 -32.63 -59.48 7.24
CA GLU A 917 -33.49 -59.54 6.06
C GLU A 917 -32.89 -58.79 4.87
N PHE A 918 -32.41 -57.57 5.09
CA PHE A 918 -31.73 -56.79 4.05
C PHE A 918 -30.46 -57.48 3.55
N MET A 919 -29.62 -57.99 4.45
CA MET A 919 -28.36 -58.68 4.12
C MET A 919 -28.58 -59.98 3.34
N LYS A 920 -29.69 -60.69 3.57
CA LYS A 920 -30.08 -61.86 2.78
C LYS A 920 -30.44 -61.50 1.33
N LYS A 921 -30.95 -60.29 1.10
CA LYS A 921 -31.40 -59.78 -0.21
C LYS A 921 -30.31 -59.01 -0.96
N HIS A 922 -29.45 -58.32 -0.22
CA HIS A 922 -28.34 -57.49 -0.70
C HIS A 922 -27.07 -57.83 0.11
N PRO A 923 -26.39 -58.95 -0.19
CA PRO A 923 -25.27 -59.43 0.62
C PRO A 923 -24.08 -58.44 0.57
N SER A 924 -23.91 -57.68 1.65
CA SER A 924 -22.75 -56.82 1.86
C SER A 924 -21.63 -57.55 2.61
N LYS A 925 -20.49 -56.89 2.82
CA LYS A 925 -19.35 -57.44 3.53
C LYS A 925 -19.03 -56.60 4.77
N LEU A 926 -18.53 -57.27 5.80
CA LEU A 926 -17.97 -56.67 7.01
C LEU A 926 -16.97 -55.54 6.67
N PHE A 927 -16.85 -54.56 7.57
CA PHE A 927 -16.00 -53.36 7.46
C PHE A 927 -14.77 -53.51 6.56
N GLN A 928 -14.71 -52.75 5.46
CA GLN A 928 -13.59 -52.75 4.51
C GLN A 928 -13.20 -51.31 4.12
N PRO A 929 -11.95 -51.06 3.68
CA PRO A 929 -11.52 -49.75 3.16
C PRO A 929 -12.28 -49.29 1.90
N THR A 930 -13.12 -50.14 1.32
CA THR A 930 -13.99 -49.87 0.17
C THR A 930 -15.44 -49.56 0.56
N THR A 931 -15.78 -49.49 1.86
CA THR A 931 -17.14 -49.16 2.31
C THR A 931 -17.60 -47.83 1.70
N THR A 932 -18.77 -47.86 1.06
CA THR A 932 -19.37 -46.72 0.35
C THR A 932 -20.46 -46.02 1.16
N HIS A 933 -21.25 -46.80 1.91
CA HIS A 933 -22.38 -46.34 2.69
C HIS A 933 -22.29 -46.88 4.11
N CYS A 934 -22.62 -46.06 5.11
CA CYS A 934 -22.79 -46.43 6.51
C CYS A 934 -24.25 -46.14 6.89
N ILE A 935 -25.00 -47.20 7.23
CA ILE A 935 -26.41 -47.09 7.63
C ILE A 935 -26.49 -47.00 9.15
N VAL A 936 -27.21 -45.99 9.62
CA VAL A 936 -27.33 -45.64 11.04
C VAL A 936 -28.77 -45.36 11.42
N LYS A 937 -29.10 -45.63 12.67
CA LYS A 937 -30.41 -45.31 13.26
C LYS A 937 -30.54 -43.81 13.49
N THR A 938 -31.71 -43.24 13.21
CA THR A 938 -32.00 -41.81 13.47
C THR A 938 -33.31 -41.62 14.23
N ASP A 939 -33.44 -40.49 14.93
CA ASP A 939 -34.70 -40.09 15.56
C ASP A 939 -35.79 -39.70 14.53
N SER A 940 -36.98 -39.37 15.02
CA SER A 940 -38.13 -38.96 14.18
C SER A 940 -37.86 -37.71 13.34
N ASP A 941 -36.89 -36.88 13.75
CA ASP A 941 -36.48 -35.66 13.06
C ASP A 941 -35.32 -35.91 12.07
N GLY A 942 -34.91 -37.19 11.91
CA GLY A 942 -33.83 -37.62 11.05
C GLY A 942 -32.43 -37.24 11.55
N ILE A 943 -32.29 -36.97 12.85
CA ILE A 943 -31.02 -36.68 13.50
C ILE A 943 -30.39 -37.99 13.97
N LEU A 944 -29.10 -38.17 13.68
CA LEU A 944 -28.31 -39.24 14.27
C LEU A 944 -27.93 -38.87 15.70
N GLU A 945 -28.33 -39.67 16.67
CA GLU A 945 -27.93 -39.51 18.08
C GLU A 945 -26.86 -40.55 18.41
N SER A 946 -25.63 -40.09 18.64
CA SER A 946 -24.49 -40.96 18.94
C SER A 946 -23.38 -40.17 19.62
N ASP A 947 -22.87 -40.70 20.74
CA ASP A 947 -21.69 -40.19 21.43
C ASP A 947 -20.41 -40.99 21.10
N ALA A 948 -20.53 -42.00 20.22
CA ALA A 948 -19.47 -42.89 19.81
C ALA A 948 -18.45 -42.18 18.90
N ILE A 949 -17.15 -42.37 19.18
CA ILE A 949 -16.07 -41.73 18.43
C ILE A 949 -15.92 -42.32 17.02
N GLU A 950 -16.28 -43.60 16.88
CA GLU A 950 -16.42 -44.35 15.64
C GLU A 950 -17.30 -43.60 14.64
N MET A 951 -18.39 -43.00 15.11
CA MET A 951 -19.35 -42.30 14.26
C MET A 951 -18.79 -40.96 13.74
N VAL A 952 -17.94 -40.29 14.53
CA VAL A 952 -17.18 -39.11 14.10
C VAL A 952 -16.16 -39.51 13.01
N PHE A 953 -15.48 -40.65 13.15
CA PHE A 953 -14.58 -41.16 12.09
C PHE A 953 -15.32 -41.46 10.79
N TRP A 954 -16.52 -42.05 10.84
CA TRP A 954 -17.34 -42.27 9.64
C TRP A 954 -17.67 -40.95 8.92
N ILE A 955 -18.11 -39.92 9.64
CA ILE A 955 -18.41 -38.58 9.08
C ILE A 955 -17.18 -37.99 8.37
N LEU A 956 -16.01 -38.13 8.99
CA LEU A 956 -14.74 -37.53 8.52
C LEU A 956 -14.03 -38.37 7.44
N SER A 957 -14.47 -39.61 7.20
CA SER A 957 -13.87 -40.50 6.19
C SER A 957 -14.27 -40.19 4.74
N GLY A 958 -15.37 -39.46 4.53
CA GLY A 958 -15.99 -39.27 3.20
C GLY A 958 -16.94 -40.40 2.76
N VAL A 959 -17.30 -41.31 3.68
CA VAL A 959 -18.35 -42.32 3.48
C VAL A 959 -19.73 -41.67 3.53
N ILE A 960 -20.68 -42.23 2.76
CA ILE A 960 -22.04 -41.70 2.66
C ILE A 960 -22.88 -42.24 3.83
N ILE A 961 -23.31 -41.36 4.73
CA ILE A 961 -24.11 -41.74 5.91
C ILE A 961 -25.59 -41.60 5.59
N VAL A 962 -26.34 -42.68 5.83
CA VAL A 962 -27.74 -42.86 5.42
C VAL A 962 -28.57 -43.42 6.56
N ARG A 963 -29.84 -43.04 6.62
CA ARG A 963 -30.79 -43.43 7.66
C ARG A 963 -31.24 -44.88 7.49
N ASP A 964 -31.45 -45.59 8.60
CA ASP A 964 -32.02 -46.93 8.70
C ASP A 964 -33.34 -47.12 7.93
N THR A 965 -34.18 -46.09 7.87
CA THR A 965 -35.40 -46.05 7.03
C THR A 965 -35.16 -46.51 5.58
N TRP A 966 -33.98 -46.24 5.02
CA TRP A 966 -33.56 -46.69 3.69
C TRP A 966 -33.55 -48.22 3.53
N LEU A 967 -33.17 -48.97 4.58
CA LEU A 967 -33.23 -50.44 4.58
C LEU A 967 -34.67 -50.92 4.37
N SER A 968 -35.58 -50.40 5.22
CA SER A 968 -36.99 -50.80 5.23
C SER A 968 -37.69 -50.48 3.90
N ASP A 969 -37.34 -49.35 3.28
CA ASP A 969 -37.91 -48.94 2.00
C ASP A 969 -37.30 -49.70 0.81
N CYS A 970 -36.01 -50.05 0.86
CA CYS A 970 -35.40 -50.93 -0.15
C CYS A 970 -35.94 -52.36 -0.11
N LEU A 971 -36.27 -52.87 1.09
CA LEU A 971 -36.94 -54.17 1.25
C LEU A 971 -38.33 -54.17 0.60
N LYS A 972 -39.13 -53.11 0.83
CA LYS A 972 -40.45 -52.90 0.18
C LYS A 972 -40.34 -52.67 -1.33
N ASN A 973 -39.32 -51.95 -1.80
CA ASN A 973 -39.12 -51.60 -3.20
C ASN A 973 -37.64 -51.48 -3.56
N GLU A 974 -37.09 -52.53 -4.17
CA GLU A 974 -35.67 -52.65 -4.56
C GLU A 974 -35.16 -51.49 -5.43
N LYS A 975 -36.03 -50.79 -6.16
CA LYS A 975 -35.65 -49.64 -7.00
C LYS A 975 -35.21 -48.42 -6.19
N LEU A 976 -35.45 -48.40 -4.87
CA LEU A 976 -35.03 -47.32 -3.96
C LEU A 976 -33.57 -47.44 -3.53
N ILE A 977 -32.88 -48.55 -3.84
CA ILE A 977 -31.43 -48.67 -3.63
C ILE A 977 -30.66 -47.59 -4.43
N GLU A 978 -31.17 -47.18 -5.60
CA GLU A 978 -30.59 -46.10 -6.42
C GLU A 978 -31.04 -44.69 -5.97
N LYS A 979 -31.66 -44.56 -4.79
CA LYS A 979 -32.26 -43.30 -4.26
C LYS A 979 -31.71 -42.87 -2.89
N ASP A 980 -30.58 -43.43 -2.47
CA ASP A 980 -29.79 -43.07 -1.28
C ASP A 980 -29.75 -41.56 -0.95
N SER A 981 -29.69 -40.66 -1.96
CA SER A 981 -29.68 -39.21 -1.78
C SER A 981 -30.87 -38.63 -1.02
N ALA A 982 -32.00 -39.35 -0.97
CA ALA A 982 -33.19 -38.94 -0.21
C ALA A 982 -33.12 -39.33 1.27
N TYR A 983 -32.19 -40.20 1.64
CA TYR A 983 -32.06 -40.81 2.97
C TYR A 983 -30.78 -40.36 3.70
N LEU A 984 -30.16 -39.28 3.25
CA LEU A 984 -28.91 -38.78 3.84
C LEU A 984 -29.11 -38.26 5.27
N VAL A 985 -28.10 -38.48 6.12
CA VAL A 985 -28.04 -37.90 7.47
C VAL A 985 -27.42 -36.51 7.37
N GLU A 986 -28.23 -35.49 7.59
CA GLU A 986 -27.81 -34.09 7.50
C GLU A 986 -27.32 -33.53 8.84
N ARG A 987 -27.86 -34.06 9.94
CA ARG A 987 -27.63 -33.58 11.31
C ARG A 987 -27.22 -34.73 12.23
N VAL A 988 -26.28 -34.44 13.13
CA VAL A 988 -25.86 -35.35 14.22
C VAL A 988 -25.95 -34.63 15.56
N ARG A 989 -26.49 -35.30 16.58
CA ARG A 989 -26.45 -34.90 17.99
C ARG A 989 -25.35 -35.70 18.67
N TYR A 990 -24.34 -34.97 19.16
CA TYR A 990 -23.18 -35.52 19.87
C TYR A 990 -22.99 -34.74 21.17
N LYS A 991 -22.99 -35.43 22.30
CA LYS A 991 -22.89 -34.90 23.67
C LYS A 991 -23.81 -33.70 23.87
N GLY A 992 -25.09 -33.91 23.54
CA GLY A 992 -26.17 -32.91 23.63
C GLY A 992 -26.13 -31.76 22.61
N THR A 993 -25.09 -31.63 21.78
CA THR A 993 -24.96 -30.56 20.79
C THR A 993 -25.33 -31.05 19.39
N ILE A 994 -26.13 -30.29 18.63
CA ILE A 994 -26.56 -30.64 17.26
C ILE A 994 -25.69 -29.93 16.22
N TYR A 995 -25.18 -30.68 15.25
CA TYR A 995 -24.32 -30.19 14.16
C TYR A 995 -24.96 -30.49 12.79
N ASP A 996 -25.02 -29.49 11.91
CA ASP A 996 -25.76 -29.43 10.64
C ASP A 996 -24.86 -29.55 9.38
N THR A 997 -23.72 -30.19 9.57
CA THR A 997 -22.52 -30.02 8.73
C THR A 997 -21.98 -31.35 8.18
N VAL A 998 -22.67 -32.46 8.47
CA VAL A 998 -22.29 -33.85 8.07
C VAL A 998 -22.07 -33.96 6.57
N ILE A 999 -23.01 -33.45 5.76
CA ILE A 999 -22.95 -33.47 4.29
C ILE A 999 -21.83 -32.60 3.73
N GLN A 1000 -21.51 -31.49 4.41
CA GLN A 1000 -20.47 -30.58 3.96
C GLN A 1000 -19.08 -31.23 4.07
N TRP A 1001 -18.86 -32.02 5.14
CA TRP A 1001 -17.64 -32.78 5.33
C TRP A 1001 -17.56 -34.00 4.44
N SER A 1002 -18.59 -34.85 4.39
CA SER A 1002 -18.55 -36.06 3.56
C SER A 1002 -18.30 -35.73 2.09
N ASN A 1003 -18.94 -34.70 1.54
CA ASN A 1003 -18.69 -34.21 0.17
C ASN A 1003 -17.28 -33.63 -0.02
N ALA A 1004 -16.78 -32.83 0.93
CA ALA A 1004 -15.43 -32.24 0.82
C ALA A 1004 -14.33 -33.30 0.90
N MET A 1005 -14.52 -34.30 1.76
CA MET A 1005 -13.61 -35.44 1.91
C MET A 1005 -13.66 -36.38 0.71
N ALA A 1006 -14.86 -36.66 0.17
CA ALA A 1006 -15.03 -37.50 -1.01
C ALA A 1006 -14.39 -36.89 -2.27
N LYS A 1007 -14.48 -35.56 -2.44
CA LYS A 1007 -13.82 -34.82 -3.52
C LYS A 1007 -12.33 -34.59 -3.31
N GLY A 1008 -11.83 -34.71 -2.07
CA GLY A 1008 -10.50 -34.23 -1.69
C GLY A 1008 -10.32 -32.73 -1.91
N ALA A 1009 -11.36 -31.94 -1.59
CA ALA A 1009 -11.43 -30.50 -1.87
C ALA A 1009 -10.79 -29.61 -0.77
N MET A 1010 -10.06 -30.20 0.18
CA MET A 1010 -9.40 -29.51 1.31
C MET A 1010 -7.87 -29.57 1.14
N PRO A 1011 -7.21 -28.45 0.78
CA PRO A 1011 -5.75 -28.43 0.56
C PRO A 1011 -4.91 -28.38 1.86
N TYR A 1012 -5.52 -27.98 2.98
CA TYR A 1012 -4.83 -27.55 4.20
C TYR A 1012 -4.84 -28.54 5.37
N LEU A 1013 -5.59 -29.66 5.29
CA LEU A 1013 -5.51 -30.75 6.28
C LEU A 1013 -4.29 -31.66 6.02
N TYR A 1014 -3.14 -31.03 5.75
CA TYR A 1014 -1.88 -31.67 5.44
C TYR A 1014 -0.99 -31.69 6.68
N GLY A 1015 -0.44 -32.85 7.05
CA GLY A 1015 0.41 -32.99 8.24
C GLY A 1015 -0.32 -32.88 9.59
N VAL A 1016 -1.63 -32.62 9.58
CA VAL A 1016 -2.46 -32.64 10.80
C VAL A 1016 -2.74 -34.09 11.20
N TYR A 1017 -1.92 -34.63 12.09
CA TYR A 1017 -2.14 -35.94 12.71
C TYR A 1017 -2.96 -35.78 13.98
N VAL A 1018 -4.15 -36.36 14.00
CA VAL A 1018 -4.94 -36.50 15.23
C VAL A 1018 -4.63 -37.86 15.85
N ALA A 1019 -3.80 -37.85 16.89
CA ALA A 1019 -3.53 -39.02 17.72
C ALA A 1019 -4.61 -39.12 18.80
N VAL A 1020 -5.33 -40.25 18.84
CA VAL A 1020 -6.25 -40.58 19.94
C VAL A 1020 -5.54 -41.56 20.85
N LEU A 1021 -5.12 -41.08 22.02
CA LEU A 1021 -4.52 -41.91 23.06
C LEU A 1021 -5.67 -42.48 23.93
N ILE A 1022 -5.73 -43.80 24.08
CA ILE A 1022 -6.70 -44.45 24.97
C ILE A 1022 -5.94 -44.93 26.21
N PRO A 1023 -6.05 -44.27 27.37
CA PRO A 1023 -5.54 -44.83 28.61
C PRO A 1023 -6.36 -46.09 28.96
N GLU A 1024 -5.67 -47.11 29.47
CA GLU A 1024 -6.27 -48.37 29.95
C GLU A 1024 -6.91 -49.32 28.90
N TYR A 1025 -6.40 -49.40 27.67
CA TYR A 1025 -6.82 -50.47 26.76
C TYR A 1025 -6.18 -51.82 27.11
N PRO A 1026 -6.93 -52.90 27.43
CA PRO A 1026 -6.34 -54.18 27.83
C PRO A 1026 -5.56 -54.82 26.67
N SER A 1027 -4.30 -55.19 26.92
CA SER A 1027 -3.35 -55.74 25.93
C SER A 1027 -3.87 -56.97 25.16
N GLN A 1028 -4.86 -57.67 25.72
CA GLN A 1028 -5.52 -58.85 25.16
C GLN A 1028 -6.28 -58.55 23.85
N TYR A 1029 -6.83 -57.35 23.68
CA TYR A 1029 -7.57 -56.97 22.47
C TYR A 1029 -6.69 -56.42 21.33
N CYS A 1030 -5.40 -56.20 21.56
CA CYS A 1030 -4.46 -55.78 20.51
C CYS A 1030 -4.34 -56.82 19.38
N GLU A 1031 -4.52 -58.11 19.65
CA GLU A 1031 -4.59 -59.17 18.62
C GLU A 1031 -5.77 -58.96 17.65
N HIS A 1032 -6.93 -58.54 18.17
CA HIS A 1032 -8.16 -58.39 17.37
C HIS A 1032 -8.08 -57.19 16.40
N PHE A 1033 -7.41 -56.10 16.82
CA PHE A 1033 -7.15 -54.95 15.95
C PHE A 1033 -5.96 -55.18 14.98
N LYS A 1034 -4.86 -55.81 15.43
CA LYS A 1034 -3.71 -56.16 14.57
C LYS A 1034 -4.09 -57.07 13.39
N THR A 1035 -5.08 -57.95 13.57
CA THR A 1035 -5.52 -58.90 12.55
C THR A 1035 -6.53 -58.29 11.57
N ARG A 1036 -7.46 -57.43 12.01
CA ARG A 1036 -8.45 -56.79 11.12
C ARG A 1036 -7.95 -55.53 10.41
N ILE A 1037 -7.03 -54.76 10.99
CA ILE A 1037 -6.43 -53.58 10.34
C ILE A 1037 -4.91 -53.73 10.29
N LYS A 1038 -4.40 -54.37 9.22
CA LYS A 1038 -2.97 -54.28 8.89
C LYS A 1038 -2.62 -52.82 8.57
N PRO A 1039 -1.67 -52.19 9.26
CA PRO A 1039 -1.29 -50.79 9.04
C PRO A 1039 -0.41 -50.63 7.78
N LYS A 1040 -1.00 -50.92 6.61
CA LYS A 1040 -0.38 -50.72 5.28
C LYS A 1040 -1.24 -49.94 4.29
N ARG A 1041 -2.46 -49.50 4.65
CA ARG A 1041 -3.36 -48.76 3.72
C ARG A 1041 -4.20 -47.61 4.31
N PHE A 1042 -4.14 -47.29 5.61
CA PHE A 1042 -4.87 -46.15 6.18
C PHE A 1042 -4.16 -44.78 6.01
N SER A 1043 -2.92 -44.75 5.50
CA SER A 1043 -2.10 -43.54 5.39
C SER A 1043 -2.47 -42.56 4.25
N GLU A 1044 -3.44 -42.89 3.39
CA GLU A 1044 -3.81 -42.04 2.23
C GLU A 1044 -5.29 -41.65 2.17
N THR A 1045 -6.17 -42.32 2.92
CA THR A 1045 -7.63 -42.15 2.84
C THR A 1045 -8.15 -41.10 3.80
N SER A 1046 -7.71 -41.11 5.06
CA SER A 1046 -8.09 -40.17 6.12
C SER A 1046 -6.88 -39.31 6.57
N PRO A 1047 -7.06 -38.02 6.92
CA PRO A 1047 -6.03 -37.25 7.63
C PRO A 1047 -5.91 -37.68 9.11
N PHE A 1048 -6.90 -38.38 9.65
CA PHE A 1048 -6.89 -38.95 10.99
C PHE A 1048 -6.17 -40.30 10.95
N LEU A 1049 -4.98 -40.38 11.57
CA LEU A 1049 -4.09 -41.55 11.52
C LEU A 1049 -3.93 -42.17 12.90
N LEU A 1050 -4.40 -43.42 13.06
CA LEU A 1050 -4.26 -44.18 14.30
C LEU A 1050 -2.85 -44.77 14.39
N LEU A 1051 -2.08 -44.35 15.40
CA LEU A 1051 -0.82 -44.99 15.79
C LEU A 1051 -1.07 -45.88 17.02
N PRO A 1052 -0.58 -47.13 17.06
CA PRO A 1052 -0.43 -47.85 18.32
C PRO A 1052 0.66 -47.19 19.16
N SER A 1053 0.52 -47.24 20.49
CA SER A 1053 1.53 -46.72 21.41
C SER A 1053 2.92 -47.33 21.14
N PRO A 1054 4.01 -46.55 21.22
CA PRO A 1054 5.29 -47.11 21.63
C PRO A 1054 5.13 -47.72 23.04
N SER A 1055 5.85 -48.80 23.32
CA SER A 1055 5.93 -49.34 24.68
C SER A 1055 6.52 -48.31 25.65
N ASP A 1056 5.85 -48.13 26.79
CA ASP A 1056 6.34 -47.65 28.09
C ASP A 1056 7.60 -46.75 28.08
N ASP A 1057 7.39 -45.42 28.16
CA ASP A 1057 8.08 -44.50 29.10
C ASP A 1057 7.91 -42.99 28.79
N HIS A 1058 7.20 -42.60 27.73
CA HIS A 1058 7.01 -41.17 27.39
C HIS A 1058 5.53 -40.73 27.38
N LYS A 1059 5.17 -39.94 28.39
CA LYS A 1059 3.89 -39.21 28.48
C LYS A 1059 3.86 -38.09 27.46
N LEU A 1060 2.94 -38.16 26.49
CA LEU A 1060 2.66 -37.07 25.54
C LEU A 1060 1.74 -36.03 26.20
N ASN A 1061 2.10 -34.74 26.11
CA ASN A 1061 1.37 -33.66 26.78
C ASN A 1061 0.23 -33.13 25.88
N PRO A 1062 -1.02 -33.01 26.36
CA PRO A 1062 -2.14 -32.55 25.52
C PRO A 1062 -1.97 -31.16 24.89
N LYS A 1063 -1.09 -30.32 25.43
CA LYS A 1063 -0.78 -28.99 24.86
C LYS A 1063 0.07 -29.04 23.59
N ASP A 1064 0.71 -30.16 23.29
CA ASP A 1064 1.64 -30.31 22.16
C ASP A 1064 0.89 -30.48 20.81
N TYR A 1065 -0.45 -30.58 20.84
CA TYR A 1065 -1.28 -30.77 19.66
C TYR A 1065 -1.92 -29.46 19.18
N VAL A 1066 -1.40 -28.95 18.06
CA VAL A 1066 -1.92 -27.78 17.34
C VAL A 1066 -3.39 -28.02 16.94
N LYS A 1067 -4.28 -27.05 17.20
CA LYS A 1067 -5.66 -27.17 16.73
C LYS A 1067 -5.70 -27.26 15.21
N THR A 1068 -6.64 -28.04 14.68
CA THR A 1068 -6.80 -28.21 13.22
C THR A 1068 -7.07 -26.89 12.48
N GLU A 1069 -7.66 -25.89 13.15
CA GLU A 1069 -7.86 -24.53 12.62
C GLU A 1069 -6.57 -23.71 12.51
N ASP A 1070 -5.60 -23.92 13.41
CA ASP A 1070 -4.31 -23.21 13.44
C ASP A 1070 -3.29 -23.81 12.45
N SER A 1071 -3.57 -25.03 11.97
CA SER A 1071 -2.80 -25.69 10.90
C SER A 1071 -3.23 -25.24 9.49
N ALA A 1072 -4.32 -24.49 9.35
CA ALA A 1072 -4.76 -23.96 8.07
C ALA A 1072 -3.98 -22.67 7.73
N PRO A 1073 -3.52 -22.47 6.47
CA PRO A 1073 -2.84 -21.24 6.09
C PRO A 1073 -3.70 -19.99 6.39
N PRO A 1074 -3.12 -18.88 6.87
CA PRO A 1074 -3.86 -17.67 7.29
C PRO A 1074 -4.94 -17.18 6.31
N SER A 1075 -4.63 -17.20 5.02
CA SER A 1075 -5.52 -16.84 3.90
C SER A 1075 -6.78 -17.70 3.79
N TRP A 1076 -6.73 -18.95 4.27
CA TRP A 1076 -7.83 -19.92 4.24
C TRP A 1076 -8.51 -20.08 5.60
N GLN A 1077 -7.89 -19.63 6.69
CA GLN A 1077 -8.34 -19.86 8.06
C GLN A 1077 -9.77 -19.34 8.30
N GLN A 1078 -10.10 -18.12 7.84
CA GLN A 1078 -11.47 -17.58 7.93
C GLN A 1078 -12.49 -18.39 7.12
N GLN A 1079 -12.13 -18.84 5.91
CA GLN A 1079 -13.03 -19.66 5.08
C GLN A 1079 -13.22 -21.07 5.68
N PHE A 1080 -12.18 -21.60 6.32
CA PHE A 1080 -12.22 -22.89 7.02
C PHE A 1080 -13.14 -22.81 8.25
N ILE A 1081 -12.95 -21.80 9.11
CA ILE A 1081 -13.79 -21.59 10.30
C ILE A 1081 -15.25 -21.37 9.89
N ALA A 1082 -15.51 -20.46 8.94
CA ALA A 1082 -16.86 -20.14 8.48
C ALA A 1082 -17.62 -21.33 7.87
N LYS A 1083 -16.91 -22.26 7.20
CA LYS A 1083 -17.52 -23.39 6.50
C LYS A 1083 -17.51 -24.70 7.29
N PHE A 1084 -16.56 -24.89 8.20
CA PHE A 1084 -16.30 -26.18 8.82
C PHE A 1084 -16.05 -26.14 10.33
N GLY A 1085 -15.90 -24.94 10.94
CA GLY A 1085 -15.50 -24.75 12.34
C GLY A 1085 -16.34 -25.56 13.35
N LYS A 1086 -17.67 -25.60 13.19
CA LYS A 1086 -18.56 -26.40 14.05
C LYS A 1086 -18.21 -27.90 14.10
N VAL A 1087 -17.66 -28.49 13.03
CA VAL A 1087 -17.27 -29.92 13.03
C VAL A 1087 -15.87 -30.15 13.54
N VAL A 1088 -14.98 -29.17 13.33
CA VAL A 1088 -13.67 -29.17 13.99
C VAL A 1088 -13.90 -29.12 15.50
N GLU A 1089 -14.84 -28.29 15.96
CA GLU A 1089 -15.30 -28.25 17.34
C GLU A 1089 -15.93 -29.58 17.78
N LEU A 1090 -16.79 -30.23 16.99
CA LEU A 1090 -17.30 -31.58 17.27
C LEU A 1090 -16.15 -32.59 17.47
N ALA A 1091 -15.19 -32.64 16.55
CA ALA A 1091 -14.06 -33.56 16.61
C ALA A 1091 -13.14 -33.26 17.81
N LEU A 1092 -12.82 -31.98 18.06
CA LEU A 1092 -12.01 -31.55 19.20
C LEU A 1092 -12.72 -31.79 20.53
N ARG A 1093 -14.04 -31.55 20.64
CA ARG A 1093 -14.83 -31.89 21.84
C ARG A 1093 -14.90 -33.40 22.04
N ALA A 1094 -14.99 -34.19 20.97
CA ALA A 1094 -14.96 -35.65 21.05
C ALA A 1094 -13.62 -36.14 21.64
N ILE A 1095 -12.50 -35.57 21.19
CA ILE A 1095 -11.14 -35.86 21.71
C ILE A 1095 -10.98 -35.36 23.15
N HIS A 1096 -11.39 -34.14 23.46
CA HIS A 1096 -11.19 -33.48 24.75
C HIS A 1096 -11.92 -34.19 25.91
N VAL A 1097 -13.09 -34.77 25.63
CA VAL A 1097 -13.88 -35.52 26.64
C VAL A 1097 -13.24 -36.86 27.03
N PHE A 1098 -12.22 -37.36 26.31
CA PHE A 1098 -11.42 -38.52 26.74
C PHE A 1098 -10.19 -38.15 27.60
N GLN A 1099 -9.98 -36.87 27.95
CA GLN A 1099 -8.80 -36.41 28.71
C GLN A 1099 -9.11 -35.86 30.11
N GLN A 1100 -10.33 -36.03 30.64
CA GLN A 1100 -10.66 -35.65 32.01
C GLN A 1100 -10.67 -36.86 32.97
N GLN A 1101 -9.47 -37.28 33.37
CA GLN A 1101 -9.25 -37.87 34.69
C GLN A 1101 -7.86 -37.50 35.23
N ASP A 1102 -7.84 -37.15 36.52
CA ASP A 1102 -6.74 -36.75 37.40
C ASP A 1102 -5.91 -35.47 37.12
N GLU A 1103 -6.03 -34.54 38.07
CA GLU A 1103 -5.05 -33.49 38.38
C GLU A 1103 -4.00 -34.03 39.38
N GLN A 1104 -2.71 -33.67 39.23
CA GLN A 1104 -1.92 -33.03 40.31
C GLN A 1104 -0.44 -32.71 39.96
N THR A 1105 -0.01 -31.52 40.43
CA THR A 1105 1.35 -31.11 40.90
C THR A 1105 2.60 -31.08 40.00
N GLN A 1106 3.07 -29.84 39.76
CA GLN A 1106 4.40 -29.25 40.04
C GLN A 1106 5.73 -29.64 39.30
N GLU A 1107 6.28 -28.59 38.66
CA GLU A 1107 7.67 -28.07 38.69
C GLU A 1107 8.87 -28.61 37.87
N LYS A 1108 9.59 -27.60 37.33
CA LYS A 1108 11.01 -27.48 36.93
C LYS A 1108 11.48 -27.92 35.53
N ALA A 1109 12.34 -27.05 34.98
CA ALA A 1109 12.97 -27.07 33.66
C ALA A 1109 14.50 -26.83 33.85
N PRO A 1110 15.34 -26.62 32.81
CA PRO A 1110 15.29 -27.09 31.42
C PRO A 1110 16.60 -27.77 30.95
N THR A 1111 16.56 -28.37 29.75
CA THR A 1111 17.65 -28.51 28.75
C THR A 1111 16.99 -29.03 27.46
N THR A 1112 17.49 -28.85 26.23
CA THR A 1112 18.37 -27.84 25.59
C THR A 1112 17.81 -27.59 24.16
N LEU A 1113 18.42 -26.75 23.32
CA LEU A 1113 18.05 -26.58 21.90
C LEU A 1113 19.26 -26.14 21.04
N PRO A 1114 19.25 -26.53 19.75
CA PRO A 1114 19.30 -25.60 18.60
C PRO A 1114 18.12 -25.87 17.62
N ASP A 1115 17.67 -25.03 16.68
CA ASP A 1115 18.12 -23.71 16.18
C ASP A 1115 16.89 -22.83 15.80
N TRP A 1116 17.10 -21.53 15.53
CA TRP A 1116 16.08 -20.47 15.54
C TRP A 1116 15.49 -20.08 14.17
N GLN A 1117 14.25 -19.57 14.15
CA GLN A 1117 13.64 -18.84 13.01
C GLN A 1117 12.84 -17.61 13.50
N GLY A 1118 12.85 -16.51 12.73
CA GLY A 1118 12.20 -15.23 13.08
C GLY A 1118 10.80 -15.03 12.48
N VAL A 1119 10.03 -14.10 13.05
CA VAL A 1119 8.63 -13.79 12.68
C VAL A 1119 8.44 -12.27 12.54
N TRP A 1120 7.66 -11.83 11.55
CA TRP A 1120 7.26 -10.43 11.35
C TRP A 1120 5.97 -10.10 12.11
N ILE A 1121 5.86 -8.90 12.68
CA ILE A 1121 4.75 -8.45 13.53
C ILE A 1121 4.31 -7.04 13.11
N ASP A 1122 3.01 -6.76 13.13
CA ASP A 1122 2.46 -5.43 12.81
C ASP A 1122 1.53 -4.90 13.93
N GLY A 1123 1.75 -3.67 14.35
CA GLY A 1123 1.14 -3.09 15.56
C GLY A 1123 0.90 -1.59 15.49
N LYS A 1124 -0.33 -1.18 15.80
CA LYS A 1124 -0.73 0.23 15.84
C LYS A 1124 -0.52 0.82 17.23
N ARG A 1125 0.36 1.82 17.32
CA ARG A 1125 0.63 2.61 18.53
C ARG A 1125 -0.57 3.53 18.84
N GLU A 1126 -1.17 3.43 20.02
CA GLU A 1126 -2.34 4.25 20.38
C GLU A 1126 -1.95 5.68 20.78
N THR A 1127 -0.70 5.94 21.18
CA THR A 1127 -0.24 7.28 21.57
C THR A 1127 1.28 7.44 21.42
N PRO A 1128 1.79 8.51 20.76
CA PRO A 1128 3.20 8.87 20.81
C PRO A 1128 3.67 9.15 22.25
N GLY A 1129 4.85 8.63 22.61
CA GLY A 1129 5.46 8.84 23.93
C GLY A 1129 5.09 7.85 25.05
N ILE A 1130 4.17 6.91 24.84
CA ILE A 1130 3.79 5.89 25.84
C ILE A 1130 3.88 4.48 25.21
N ASN A 1131 4.39 3.49 25.96
CA ASN A 1131 4.47 2.08 25.53
C ASN A 1131 3.09 1.38 25.57
N ILE A 1132 2.10 1.97 24.91
CA ILE A 1132 0.76 1.42 24.73
C ILE A 1132 0.56 1.12 23.24
N TYR A 1133 0.63 -0.18 22.93
CA TYR A 1133 0.40 -0.73 21.60
C TYR A 1133 -0.93 -1.47 21.57
N THR A 1134 -1.66 -1.29 20.47
CA THR A 1134 -2.71 -2.19 20.03
C THR A 1134 -2.23 -2.92 18.80
N TRP A 1135 -1.88 -4.18 18.98
CA TRP A 1135 -1.50 -5.05 17.87
C TRP A 1135 -2.63 -5.17 16.85
N SER A 1136 -2.33 -4.85 15.59
CA SER A 1136 -3.30 -4.71 14.50
C SER A 1136 -3.43 -5.97 13.66
N ASP A 1137 -2.44 -6.87 13.71
CA ASP A 1137 -2.43 -8.14 12.97
C ASP A 1137 -3.49 -9.15 13.45
N GLY A 1138 -3.96 -9.04 14.70
CA GLY A 1138 -4.91 -9.97 15.33
C GLY A 1138 -4.30 -11.30 15.81
N TYR A 1139 -3.03 -11.58 15.49
CA TYR A 1139 -2.29 -12.80 15.84
C TYR A 1139 -1.54 -12.70 17.18
N THR A 1140 -1.11 -11.51 17.59
CA THR A 1140 -0.27 -11.31 18.79
C THR A 1140 -1.04 -11.23 20.13
N LYS A 1141 -2.37 -11.34 20.13
CA LYS A 1141 -3.18 -11.36 21.38
C LYS A 1141 -3.22 -12.75 22.02
N GLY A 1142 -2.44 -12.92 23.09
CA GLY A 1142 -2.48 -14.11 23.97
C GLY A 1142 -1.12 -14.54 24.50
N TYR A 1143 -0.04 -14.11 23.83
CA TYR A 1143 1.34 -14.38 24.24
C TYR A 1143 1.80 -13.40 25.32
N LYS A 1144 2.27 -13.91 26.46
CA LYS A 1144 2.84 -13.09 27.57
C LYS A 1144 3.93 -12.13 27.09
N ALA A 1145 4.72 -12.55 26.09
CA ALA A 1145 5.72 -11.74 25.39
C ALA A 1145 5.23 -10.32 25.06
N PHE A 1146 3.98 -10.18 24.59
CA PHE A 1146 3.44 -8.93 24.06
C PHE A 1146 2.51 -8.20 25.06
N GLU A 1147 2.60 -8.52 26.35
CA GLU A 1147 2.03 -7.68 27.40
C GLU A 1147 2.71 -6.30 27.45
N LYS A 1148 1.95 -5.23 27.71
CA LYS A 1148 2.44 -3.83 27.72
C LYS A 1148 3.73 -3.58 28.53
N LYS A 1149 3.97 -4.41 29.56
CA LYS A 1149 5.16 -4.34 30.44
C LYS A 1149 6.46 -4.82 29.79
N TRP A 1150 6.42 -5.51 28.66
CA TRP A 1150 7.57 -6.19 28.03
C TRP A 1150 7.94 -5.65 26.63
N ALA A 1151 7.23 -4.61 26.16
CA ALA A 1151 7.49 -3.92 24.90
C ALA A 1151 8.08 -2.51 25.13
N ARG A 1152 9.10 -2.13 24.35
CA ARG A 1152 9.76 -0.82 24.35
C ARG A 1152 10.14 -0.39 22.94
N ILE A 1153 10.28 0.91 22.70
CA ILE A 1153 10.88 1.44 21.46
C ILE A 1153 12.40 1.37 21.61
N SER A 1154 13.12 1.21 20.50
CA SER A 1154 14.56 1.52 20.44
C SER A 1154 14.84 2.96 20.91
N GLY A 1155 16.06 3.18 21.39
CA GLY A 1155 16.50 4.53 21.73
C GLY A 1155 16.68 5.40 20.49
N VAL A 1156 17.02 6.66 20.75
CA VAL A 1156 17.56 7.57 19.74
C VAL A 1156 18.88 7.00 19.19
N ASP A 1157 19.13 7.14 17.90
CA ASP A 1157 20.41 6.71 17.30
C ASP A 1157 21.58 7.62 17.71
N HIS A 1158 22.76 7.35 17.14
CA HIS A 1158 24.00 8.05 17.47
C HIS A 1158 24.01 9.52 16.98
N GLU A 1159 23.08 9.90 16.10
CA GLU A 1159 22.95 11.24 15.52
C GLU A 1159 21.78 12.04 16.13
N GLY A 1160 20.95 11.41 16.96
CA GLY A 1160 19.84 12.07 17.63
C GLY A 1160 18.49 11.94 16.91
N LEU A 1161 18.37 11.04 15.94
CA LEU A 1161 17.10 10.73 15.27
C LEU A 1161 16.35 9.61 16.00
N ILE A 1162 15.03 9.79 16.11
CA ILE A 1162 14.14 8.83 16.77
C ILE A 1162 13.85 7.68 15.81
N GLN A 1163 14.42 6.51 16.07
CA GLN A 1163 14.04 5.28 15.37
C GLN A 1163 12.82 4.63 16.03
N ASP A 1164 11.71 4.52 15.29
CA ASP A 1164 10.40 4.07 15.81
C ASP A 1164 10.24 2.53 15.73
N CYS A 1165 11.33 1.78 16.02
CA CYS A 1165 11.37 0.32 15.97
C CYS A 1165 10.91 -0.34 17.29
N LEU A 1166 10.14 -1.42 17.19
CA LEU A 1166 9.44 -2.06 18.31
C LEU A 1166 10.20 -3.30 18.83
N VAL A 1167 10.61 -3.26 20.11
CA VAL A 1167 11.45 -4.29 20.75
C VAL A 1167 10.68 -4.97 21.88
N VAL A 1168 10.73 -6.30 21.92
CA VAL A 1168 10.01 -7.14 22.89
C VAL A 1168 10.95 -8.20 23.50
N SER A 1169 10.96 -8.33 24.83
CA SER A 1169 11.77 -9.34 25.55
C SER A 1169 11.08 -9.83 26.83
N THR A 1170 11.22 -11.12 27.14
CA THR A 1170 10.55 -11.78 28.29
C THR A 1170 11.47 -12.01 29.50
N VAL A 1171 12.78 -11.74 29.38
CA VAL A 1171 13.77 -11.86 30.49
C VAL A 1171 14.44 -10.51 30.76
N PRO A 1172 14.64 -10.12 32.03
CA PRO A 1172 15.43 -8.94 32.39
C PRO A 1172 16.94 -9.21 32.24
N SER A 1173 17.48 -9.04 31.04
CA SER A 1173 18.93 -8.95 30.81
C SER A 1173 19.39 -7.49 30.71
N GLN A 1174 20.66 -7.23 31.06
CA GLN A 1174 21.26 -5.89 31.04
C GLN A 1174 21.90 -5.49 29.70
N GLU A 1175 21.72 -6.29 28.64
CA GLU A 1175 22.39 -6.06 27.35
C GLU A 1175 21.46 -5.57 26.24
N ILE A 1176 22.05 -4.82 25.32
CA ILE A 1176 21.37 -4.08 24.25
C ILE A 1176 21.57 -4.86 22.94
N LEU A 1177 20.48 -5.17 22.24
CA LEU A 1177 20.53 -5.57 20.84
C LEU A 1177 20.54 -4.31 19.97
N HIS A 1178 21.56 -4.17 19.14
CA HIS A 1178 21.71 -3.09 18.15
C HIS A 1178 21.42 -3.60 16.73
N ASP A 1179 20.65 -2.78 16.02
CA ASP A 1179 20.56 -2.61 14.57
C ASP A 1179 19.99 -3.75 13.67
N VAL A 1180 18.86 -3.42 13.01
CA VAL A 1180 18.55 -3.81 11.63
C VAL A 1180 17.89 -2.59 10.96
N ASP A 1181 18.69 -1.77 10.30
CA ASP A 1181 18.22 -0.50 9.72
C ASP A 1181 17.30 -0.67 8.51
N CYS A 1182 16.45 0.32 8.28
CA CYS A 1182 15.54 0.36 7.14
C CYS A 1182 16.15 1.09 5.94
N GLU A 1183 16.12 0.40 4.78
CA GLU A 1183 16.60 0.84 3.46
C GLU A 1183 18.13 0.79 3.19
N TYR A 1184 18.46 0.32 1.98
CA TYR A 1184 19.78 0.23 1.34
C TYR A 1184 20.90 -0.65 1.97
N GLY A 1185 20.96 -1.90 1.52
CA GLY A 1185 22.22 -2.41 0.96
C GLY A 1185 23.02 -3.47 1.73
N ALA A 1186 22.43 -4.62 2.07
CA ALA A 1186 23.20 -5.82 2.46
C ALA A 1186 22.67 -7.08 1.75
N GLY A 1187 23.57 -7.86 1.14
CA GLY A 1187 23.24 -8.97 0.24
C GLY A 1187 22.76 -10.29 0.87
N ILE A 1188 22.26 -10.27 2.11
CA ILE A 1188 21.71 -11.46 2.80
C ILE A 1188 20.46 -11.06 3.58
N GLN A 1189 19.31 -11.65 3.24
CA GLN A 1189 18.03 -11.37 3.91
C GLN A 1189 17.91 -12.14 5.23
N HIS A 1190 18.22 -11.52 6.37
CA HIS A 1190 17.86 -12.03 7.70
C HIS A 1190 17.05 -10.96 8.45
N GLY A 1191 15.81 -11.30 8.81
CA GLY A 1191 14.94 -10.44 9.63
C GLY A 1191 15.27 -10.54 11.11
N VAL A 1192 14.71 -9.61 11.90
CA VAL A 1192 14.94 -9.45 13.35
C VAL A 1192 14.88 -10.78 14.12
N VAL A 1193 15.92 -11.04 14.90
CA VAL A 1193 16.00 -12.19 15.82
C VAL A 1193 15.53 -11.79 17.21
N CYS A 1194 14.27 -12.10 17.54
CA CYS A 1194 13.82 -12.20 18.93
C CYS A 1194 13.97 -13.65 19.40
N GLY A 1195 15.04 -13.94 20.14
CA GLY A 1195 15.27 -15.28 20.69
C GLY A 1195 14.40 -15.58 21.91
N TYR A 1196 13.18 -16.11 21.70
CA TYR A 1196 12.50 -16.91 22.74
C TYR A 1196 11.94 -18.23 22.22
N LYS A 1197 12.28 -19.28 22.94
CA LYS A 1197 11.72 -20.62 22.83
C LYS A 1197 10.23 -20.52 23.15
N LEU A 1198 9.37 -20.87 22.19
CA LEU A 1198 7.95 -21.08 22.45
C LEU A 1198 7.84 -22.31 23.37
N GLU A 1199 7.28 -22.11 24.57
CA GLU A 1199 6.75 -23.19 25.42
C GLU A 1199 5.38 -23.65 24.94
#